data_AF-A0A0B1SUC9-F1
#
_entry.id   AF-A0A0B1SUC9-F1
#
_cell.length_a   1.000
_cell.length_b   1.000
_cell.length_c   1.000
_cell.angle_alpha   90.00
_cell.angle_beta   90.00
_cell.angle_gamma   90.00
#
_symmetry.space_group_name_H-M   'P 1'
#
loop_
_entity.id
_entity.type
_entity.pdbx_description
1 polymer ?
#
loop_
_entity_poly.entity_id
_entity_poly.type
_entity_poly.pdbx_seq_one_letter_code
_entity_poly.pdbx_strand_id
1 'polypeptide(L)'
;LPFRENGLPCIYLVDSGGANLPRQADIFADREHFGRIFYNQATLSGQGIPQLAVVMGSCTAGGAYVPAMSDQAIIVKGNGTVFLGGPPLVKAATGEEITAEELGGADLHCAESGVTDYYAHSDAHALHLARNAVAGMGRSTGAANFADHFEEPLYPADELFGIVGANLKKTFDVREVIARIVDGSRFDEFKERYGETLVTGFANIYGQPVGILGNNGVLFSESAMKGAHFIELCCQRKIPLLFLQNITGFMVGRDAEAGGIAKHGAKMVTAVACASVPKLTVLIGGSYGAGNYGMCGRAYSPRFLFMWPNARISVMGGEQAANVLCTVQQDKRKREGSQWTKEEDEALRRPVEEKFEKEGHPYFASARLWDDGVIDPRDTRKVLGLALQATLQRPIPDTNETKSVDFRNYGAEIYAFGHRIGAPEVQPEELVKALTTESFYTRADVEEGASGSAPSHLADVGKGSNAELVEKGRTVLSGMLMSYLRCHLPLAPEEYIQAVAEQLTSDEQLANIAKHLGVDVLIRCADYPPSTASIANAFRALFAVIGEERAKVLVIDVIVPQLIDVDFIDVFPLRQPLAVLTDLLTRDGAKEVEPRILRSAGTVSAQPVYVVGIYKDKSELVGQSAGETLEIAVDMSAREGLLRLWGITADRVFFFGKKAAEEPLEKYSKQTYSLKDRCKPGTDLSLEPVTDADPLNLIEVAMRYRDRVEAVVGKSYTKRLRHKFSRGSLAKRSFRYLVKPKVYTVS
;
A
#
# COMPACT_ATOMS: atom_id res chain seq x y z
N LEU A 1 8.65 -15.81 22.15
CA LEU A 1 9.21 -17.01 22.83
C LEU A 1 8.49 -18.23 22.32
N PRO A 2 9.19 -19.17 21.67
CA PRO A 2 8.59 -20.34 21.04
C PRO A 2 7.67 -21.13 21.98
N PHE A 3 8.06 -21.34 23.24
CA PHE A 3 7.25 -22.09 24.23
C PHE A 3 5.90 -21.43 24.51
N ARG A 4 5.88 -20.10 24.75
CA ARG A 4 4.64 -19.34 24.96
C ARG A 4 3.74 -19.43 23.75
N GLU A 5 4.31 -19.14 22.59
CA GLU A 5 3.57 -19.04 21.36
C GLU A 5 2.92 -20.38 21.02
N ASN A 6 3.64 -21.49 21.25
CA ASN A 6 3.23 -22.84 20.87
C ASN A 6 2.55 -23.63 22.00
N GLY A 7 2.47 -23.09 23.22
CA GLY A 7 1.83 -23.76 24.36
C GLY A 7 2.60 -24.99 24.86
N LEU A 8 3.94 -24.95 24.80
CA LEU A 8 4.79 -26.09 25.15
C LEU A 8 5.22 -26.04 26.62
N PRO A 9 5.08 -27.15 27.39
CA PRO A 9 5.68 -27.26 28.72
C PRO A 9 7.19 -27.02 28.69
N CYS A 10 7.71 -26.38 29.73
CA CYS A 10 9.13 -26.07 29.86
C CYS A 10 9.79 -27.03 30.85
N ILE A 11 10.94 -27.60 30.46
CA ILE A 11 11.79 -28.41 31.34
C ILE A 11 13.17 -27.74 31.42
N TYR A 12 13.56 -27.31 32.60
CA TYR A 12 14.85 -26.67 32.87
C TYR A 12 15.79 -27.68 33.53
N LEU A 13 16.81 -28.15 32.79
CA LEU A 13 17.90 -28.93 33.37
C LEU A 13 18.95 -27.94 33.89
N VAL A 14 18.88 -27.63 35.17
CA VAL A 14 19.63 -26.54 35.80
C VAL A 14 20.96 -27.06 36.32
N ASP A 15 22.03 -26.53 35.72
CA ASP A 15 23.41 -26.68 36.18
C ASP A 15 24.23 -25.46 35.73
N SER A 16 24.25 -24.42 36.57
CA SER A 16 24.85 -23.12 36.24
C SER A 16 25.49 -22.43 37.45
N GLY A 17 26.78 -22.12 37.32
CA GLY A 17 27.55 -21.36 38.31
C GLY A 17 27.25 -19.84 38.36
N GLY A 18 26.29 -19.35 37.56
CA GLY A 18 25.87 -17.94 37.56
C GLY A 18 26.18 -17.18 36.26
N ALA A 19 26.21 -15.85 36.34
CA ALA A 19 26.39 -14.98 35.18
C ALA A 19 27.87 -14.71 34.84
N ASN A 20 28.16 -14.45 33.56
CA ASN A 20 29.49 -14.02 33.10
C ASN A 20 29.78 -12.59 33.57
N LEU A 21 30.43 -12.45 34.74
CA LEU A 21 30.62 -11.17 35.43
C LEU A 21 31.30 -10.07 34.59
N PRO A 22 32.38 -10.34 33.81
CA PRO A 22 32.94 -9.34 32.89
C PRO A 22 31.96 -8.72 31.90
N ARG A 23 30.86 -9.42 31.57
CA ARG A 23 29.81 -8.97 30.65
C ARG A 23 28.47 -8.74 31.34
N GLN A 24 28.45 -8.49 32.65
CA GLN A 24 27.21 -8.37 33.42
C GLN A 24 26.22 -7.35 32.85
N ALA A 25 26.71 -6.25 32.25
CA ALA A 25 25.86 -5.23 31.64
C ALA A 25 25.02 -5.77 30.47
N ASP A 26 25.56 -6.73 29.71
CA ASP A 26 24.89 -7.42 28.59
C ASP A 26 23.96 -8.55 29.06
N ILE A 27 23.87 -8.81 30.38
CA ILE A 27 23.21 -10.00 30.94
C ILE A 27 22.19 -9.65 32.01
N PHE A 28 22.31 -8.53 32.74
CA PHE A 28 21.51 -8.30 33.96
C PHE A 28 20.36 -7.31 33.79
N ALA A 29 20.63 -6.09 33.31
CA ALA A 29 19.75 -4.94 33.59
C ALA A 29 18.57 -4.70 32.64
N ASP A 30 18.66 -5.11 31.37
CA ASP A 30 17.67 -4.72 30.34
C ASP A 30 16.44 -5.66 30.28
N ARG A 31 15.40 -5.27 29.55
CA ARG A 31 14.10 -5.95 29.47
C ARG A 31 14.20 -7.41 29.04
N GLU A 32 15.12 -7.75 28.12
CA GLU A 32 15.30 -9.11 27.59
C GLU A 32 16.52 -9.83 28.21
N HIS A 33 17.06 -9.31 29.31
CA HIS A 33 18.19 -9.89 30.03
C HIS A 33 17.73 -10.96 31.04
N PHE A 34 18.63 -11.43 31.92
CA PHE A 34 18.45 -12.62 32.77
C PHE A 34 17.15 -12.63 33.58
N GLY A 35 16.73 -11.47 34.12
CA GLY A 35 15.48 -11.35 34.88
C GLY A 35 14.21 -11.68 34.07
N ARG A 36 14.28 -11.59 32.73
CA ARG A 36 13.19 -11.93 31.83
C ARG A 36 12.81 -13.42 31.91
N ILE A 37 13.75 -14.30 32.27
CA ILE A 37 13.51 -15.73 32.47
C ILE A 37 12.40 -15.94 33.50
N PHE A 38 12.52 -15.30 34.66
CA PHE A 38 11.58 -15.43 35.78
C PHE A 38 10.21 -14.82 35.47
N TYR A 39 10.21 -13.65 34.82
CA TYR A 39 8.96 -13.06 34.32
C TYR A 39 8.23 -14.03 33.38
N ASN A 40 8.96 -14.68 32.48
CA ASN A 40 8.38 -15.63 31.54
C ASN A 40 7.88 -16.88 32.25
N GLN A 41 8.65 -17.47 33.18
CA GLN A 41 8.22 -18.63 33.97
C GLN A 41 6.89 -18.35 34.68
N ALA A 42 6.82 -17.27 35.46
CA ALA A 42 5.61 -16.90 36.21
C ALA A 42 4.40 -16.67 35.29
N THR A 43 4.57 -15.97 34.18
CA THR A 43 3.46 -15.65 33.26
C THR A 43 3.09 -16.81 32.33
N LEU A 44 3.99 -17.78 32.11
CA LEU A 44 3.68 -19.05 31.44
C LEU A 44 2.89 -19.97 32.36
N SER A 45 3.34 -20.13 33.61
CA SER A 45 2.60 -20.86 34.65
C SER A 45 1.20 -20.26 34.86
N GLY A 46 1.09 -18.93 34.95
CA GLY A 46 -0.22 -18.23 35.02
C GLY A 46 -1.11 -18.40 33.78
N GLN A 47 -0.58 -18.86 32.64
CA GLN A 47 -1.33 -19.25 31.44
C GLN A 47 -1.66 -20.75 31.40
N GLY A 48 -1.30 -21.51 32.45
CA GLY A 48 -1.45 -22.96 32.52
C GLY A 48 -0.41 -23.73 31.69
N ILE A 49 0.73 -23.11 31.34
CA ILE A 49 1.83 -23.80 30.66
C ILE A 49 2.81 -24.30 31.72
N PRO A 50 2.96 -25.63 31.93
CA PRO A 50 3.74 -26.18 33.04
C PRO A 50 5.22 -25.81 32.98
N GLN A 51 5.78 -25.46 34.14
CA GLN A 51 7.20 -25.16 34.35
C GLN A 51 7.81 -26.21 35.28
N LEU A 52 8.77 -27.00 34.78
CA LEU A 52 9.46 -28.05 35.55
C LEU A 52 10.96 -27.75 35.63
N ALA A 53 11.54 -27.74 36.84
CA ALA A 53 12.97 -27.62 37.05
C ALA A 53 13.59 -28.94 37.54
N VAL A 54 14.80 -29.22 37.07
CA VAL A 54 15.63 -30.35 37.49
C VAL A 54 17.02 -29.81 37.83
N VAL A 55 17.31 -29.66 39.12
CA VAL A 55 18.57 -29.14 39.63
C VAL A 55 19.59 -30.27 39.73
N MET A 56 20.51 -30.29 38.77
CA MET A 56 21.51 -31.34 38.57
C MET A 56 22.93 -30.88 38.94
N GLY A 57 23.06 -29.66 39.47
CA GLY A 57 24.33 -29.09 39.88
C GLY A 57 24.16 -27.75 40.57
N SER A 58 25.08 -26.81 40.33
CA SER A 58 25.03 -25.51 41.01
C SER A 58 23.88 -24.64 40.49
N CYS A 59 23.22 -23.91 41.38
CA CYS A 59 22.13 -23.01 41.06
C CYS A 59 22.16 -21.79 41.98
N THR A 60 23.04 -20.84 41.66
CA THR A 60 23.37 -19.70 42.54
C THR A 60 22.71 -18.38 42.14
N ALA A 61 22.49 -17.51 43.13
CA ALA A 61 22.02 -16.14 43.00
C ALA A 61 20.72 -16.04 42.19
N GLY A 62 20.71 -15.26 41.10
CA GLY A 62 19.53 -15.15 40.25
C GLY A 62 19.07 -16.51 39.71
N GLY A 63 19.99 -17.45 39.46
CA GLY A 63 19.65 -18.79 38.98
C GLY A 63 18.72 -19.56 39.93
N ALA A 64 18.81 -19.30 41.25
CA ALA A 64 17.99 -19.94 42.27
C ALA A 64 16.48 -19.74 42.06
N TYR A 65 16.07 -18.69 41.36
CA TYR A 65 14.67 -18.48 41.02
C TYR A 65 14.14 -19.46 39.96
N VAL A 66 14.99 -20.12 39.17
CA VAL A 66 14.52 -21.11 38.19
C VAL A 66 13.79 -22.27 38.89
N PRO A 67 14.40 -23.00 39.85
CA PRO A 67 13.67 -24.01 40.61
C PRO A 67 12.62 -23.41 41.53
N ALA A 68 12.88 -22.30 42.22
CA ALA A 68 11.95 -21.73 43.19
C ALA A 68 10.66 -21.16 42.57
N MET A 69 10.64 -20.86 41.27
CA MET A 69 9.47 -20.37 40.54
C MET A 69 8.92 -21.38 39.53
N SER A 70 9.42 -22.61 39.54
CA SER A 70 8.82 -23.70 38.75
C SER A 70 7.62 -24.28 39.48
N ASP A 71 6.65 -24.82 38.75
CA ASP A 71 5.47 -25.46 39.34
C ASP A 71 5.85 -26.74 40.10
N GLN A 72 6.92 -27.39 39.64
CA GLN A 72 7.56 -28.53 40.28
C GLN A 72 9.08 -28.44 40.11
N ALA A 73 9.84 -28.81 41.14
CA ALA A 73 11.29 -28.82 41.16
C ALA A 73 11.84 -30.15 41.71
N ILE A 74 12.77 -30.74 40.97
CA ILE A 74 13.51 -31.96 41.34
C ILE A 74 14.95 -31.55 41.64
N ILE A 75 15.57 -32.12 42.69
CA ILE A 75 16.97 -31.85 43.04
C ILE A 75 17.75 -33.14 43.29
N VAL A 76 18.99 -33.21 42.80
CA VAL A 76 19.88 -34.36 42.97
C VAL A 76 20.67 -34.25 44.27
N LYS A 77 20.52 -35.23 45.16
CA LYS A 77 21.28 -35.34 46.41
C LYS A 77 22.79 -35.29 46.17
N GLY A 78 23.50 -34.49 46.96
CA GLY A 78 24.97 -34.44 46.99
C GLY A 78 25.60 -33.82 45.74
N ASN A 79 24.80 -33.20 44.88
CA ASN A 79 25.26 -32.53 43.67
C ASN A 79 24.47 -31.23 43.40
N GLY A 80 23.14 -31.29 43.46
CA GLY A 80 22.27 -30.15 43.29
C GLY A 80 22.33 -29.22 44.49
N THR A 81 22.57 -27.93 44.25
CA THR A 81 22.60 -26.90 45.30
C THR A 81 21.91 -25.62 44.85
N VAL A 82 21.03 -25.04 45.67
CA VAL A 82 20.28 -23.80 45.38
C VAL A 82 20.52 -22.77 46.48
N PHE A 83 20.88 -21.53 46.13
CA PHE A 83 21.01 -20.45 47.12
C PHE A 83 21.05 -19.07 46.46
N LEU A 84 20.54 -18.05 47.13
CA LEU A 84 20.62 -16.64 46.66
C LEU A 84 22.02 -16.04 46.82
N GLY A 85 22.80 -16.52 47.78
CA GLY A 85 24.19 -16.16 47.96
C GLY A 85 24.97 -17.42 48.26
N GLY A 86 25.93 -17.78 47.40
CA GLY A 86 26.76 -18.97 47.62
C GLY A 86 27.71 -18.82 48.80
N PRO A 87 28.36 -19.92 49.22
CA PRO A 87 29.28 -19.90 50.35
C PRO A 87 30.33 -18.78 50.34
N PRO A 88 30.94 -18.40 49.20
CA PRO A 88 31.87 -17.27 49.16
C PRO A 88 31.22 -15.93 49.54
N LEU A 89 29.95 -15.71 49.16
CA LEU A 89 29.21 -14.49 49.47
C LEU A 89 28.77 -14.47 50.93
N VAL A 90 28.33 -15.60 51.47
CA VAL A 90 28.00 -15.75 52.90
C VAL A 90 29.22 -15.45 53.76
N LYS A 91 30.36 -16.10 53.47
CA LYS A 91 31.62 -15.84 54.17
C LYS A 91 32.03 -14.37 54.09
N ALA A 92 31.90 -13.73 52.94
CA ALA A 92 32.24 -12.32 52.77
C ALA A 92 31.31 -11.38 53.55
N ALA A 93 30.03 -11.72 53.69
CA ALA A 93 29.02 -10.88 54.34
C ALA A 93 28.93 -11.08 55.86
N THR A 94 29.08 -12.32 56.34
CA THR A 94 28.82 -12.70 57.75
C THR A 94 30.04 -13.28 58.46
N GLY A 95 31.06 -13.71 57.72
CA GLY A 95 32.21 -14.44 58.26
C GLY A 95 31.96 -15.94 58.52
N GLU A 96 30.75 -16.42 58.27
CA GLU A 96 30.38 -17.83 58.45
C GLU A 96 31.03 -18.71 57.37
N GLU A 97 31.62 -19.84 57.79
CA GLU A 97 32.11 -20.88 56.90
C GLU A 97 31.11 -22.03 56.86
N ILE A 98 30.44 -22.19 55.72
CA ILE A 98 29.43 -23.22 55.49
C ILE A 98 29.68 -23.86 54.13
N THR A 99 29.42 -25.17 53.99
CA THR A 99 29.55 -25.84 52.69
C THR A 99 28.33 -25.58 51.79
N ALA A 100 28.46 -25.83 50.49
CA ALA A 100 27.34 -25.66 49.56
C ALA A 100 26.16 -26.60 49.83
N GLU A 101 26.45 -27.84 50.26
CA GLU A 101 25.42 -28.84 50.62
C GLU A 101 24.68 -28.43 51.90
N GLU A 102 25.39 -27.95 52.92
CA GLU A 102 24.76 -27.46 54.15
C GLU A 102 23.95 -26.19 53.93
N LEU A 103 24.41 -25.29 53.05
CA LEU A 103 23.75 -24.02 52.78
C LEU A 103 22.49 -24.16 51.92
N GLY A 104 22.46 -25.13 51.00
CA GLY A 104 21.43 -25.19 49.96
C GLY A 104 21.33 -26.53 49.23
N GLY A 105 21.73 -27.63 49.86
CA GLY A 105 21.66 -28.97 49.26
C GLY A 105 20.25 -29.55 49.18
N ALA A 106 20.16 -30.75 48.62
CA ALA A 106 18.88 -31.46 48.45
C ALA A 106 18.20 -31.78 49.78
N ASP A 107 18.99 -32.17 50.79
CA ASP A 107 18.46 -32.51 52.11
C ASP A 107 17.76 -31.29 52.75
N LEU A 108 18.37 -30.11 52.69
CA LEU A 108 17.78 -28.86 53.19
C LEU A 108 16.49 -28.50 52.43
N HIS A 109 16.53 -28.47 51.10
CA HIS A 109 15.42 -27.94 50.32
C HIS A 109 14.22 -28.88 50.19
N CYS A 110 14.42 -30.20 50.25
CA CYS A 110 13.33 -31.17 50.27
C CYS A 110 12.77 -31.44 51.67
N ALA A 111 13.59 -31.37 52.74
CA ALA A 111 13.14 -31.73 54.09
C ALA A 111 12.72 -30.53 54.95
N GLU A 112 13.34 -29.36 54.76
CA GLU A 112 13.17 -28.21 55.66
C GLU A 112 12.53 -27.01 54.97
N SER A 113 13.12 -26.51 53.87
CA SER A 113 12.69 -25.24 53.29
C SER A 113 11.51 -25.37 52.31
N GLY A 114 11.33 -26.54 51.70
CA GLY A 114 10.32 -26.77 50.66
C GLY A 114 10.55 -26.01 49.35
N VAL A 115 11.80 -25.66 49.02
CA VAL A 115 12.14 -25.01 47.73
C VAL A 115 12.10 -26.01 46.57
N THR A 116 12.28 -27.30 46.87
CA THR A 116 12.26 -28.38 45.88
C THR A 116 11.37 -29.52 46.35
N ASP A 117 10.58 -30.07 45.44
CA ASP A 117 9.49 -31.01 45.75
C ASP A 117 9.93 -32.47 45.72
N TYR A 118 10.89 -32.81 44.84
CA TYR A 118 11.29 -34.20 44.60
C TYR A 118 12.77 -34.42 44.83
N TYR A 119 13.06 -35.44 45.63
CA TYR A 119 14.40 -35.83 46.03
C TYR A 119 14.95 -36.93 45.11
N ALA A 120 15.97 -36.61 44.31
CA ALA A 120 16.62 -37.55 43.41
C ALA A 120 17.96 -38.05 43.98
N HIS A 121 18.33 -39.30 43.66
CA HIS A 121 19.57 -39.92 44.14
C HIS A 121 20.71 -39.86 43.10
N SER A 122 20.37 -39.49 41.87
CA SER A 122 21.28 -39.35 40.74
C SER A 122 20.57 -38.60 39.61
N ASP A 123 21.33 -38.12 38.64
CA ASP A 123 20.82 -37.52 37.40
C ASP A 123 19.83 -38.44 36.67
N ALA A 124 20.14 -39.74 36.58
CA ALA A 124 19.25 -40.72 35.96
C ALA A 124 17.92 -40.84 36.72
N HIS A 125 17.96 -40.83 38.06
CA HIS A 125 16.75 -40.81 38.88
C HIS A 125 15.97 -39.50 38.68
N ALA A 126 16.66 -38.35 38.62
CA ALA A 126 16.02 -37.06 38.41
C ALA A 126 15.30 -36.98 37.05
N LEU A 127 15.92 -37.48 35.97
CA LEU A 127 15.29 -37.54 34.65
C LEU A 127 14.11 -38.52 34.62
N HIS A 128 14.16 -39.63 35.38
CA HIS A 128 13.02 -40.52 35.55
C HIS A 128 11.84 -39.80 36.22
N LEU A 129 12.10 -39.07 37.31
CA LEU A 129 11.09 -38.27 38.01
C LEU A 129 10.52 -37.17 37.11
N ALA A 130 11.36 -36.50 36.33
CA ALA A 130 10.93 -35.47 35.39
C ALA A 130 9.97 -36.03 34.32
N ARG A 131 10.23 -37.24 33.82
CA ARG A 131 9.32 -37.93 32.89
C ARG A 131 7.98 -38.28 33.55
N ASN A 132 8.00 -38.70 34.82
CA ASN A 132 6.77 -38.97 35.58
C ASN A 132 5.95 -37.69 35.81
N ALA A 133 6.62 -36.57 36.13
CA ALA A 133 5.99 -35.25 36.24
C ALA A 133 5.31 -34.85 34.92
N VAL A 134 6.02 -34.98 33.79
CA VAL A 134 5.47 -34.70 32.45
C VAL A 134 4.26 -35.61 32.13
N ALA A 135 4.33 -36.89 32.49
CA ALA A 135 3.20 -37.82 32.30
C ALA A 135 1.96 -37.40 33.11
N GLY A 136 2.15 -36.74 34.26
CA GLY A 136 1.08 -36.20 35.10
C GLY A 136 0.44 -34.89 34.59
N MET A 137 1.06 -34.19 33.63
CA MET A 137 0.57 -32.89 33.12
C MET A 137 -0.66 -33.00 32.21
N GLY A 138 -1.02 -34.20 31.76
CA GLY A 138 -2.14 -34.43 30.83
C GLY A 138 -1.80 -34.09 29.37
N ARG A 139 -2.77 -34.30 28.47
CA ARG A 139 -2.62 -33.96 27.03
C ARG A 139 -3.06 -32.52 26.78
N SER A 140 -2.38 -31.83 25.86
CA SER A 140 -2.84 -30.52 25.40
C SER A 140 -4.25 -30.61 24.81
N THR A 141 -5.09 -29.62 25.13
CA THR A 141 -6.46 -29.47 24.61
C THR A 141 -6.50 -29.04 23.14
N GLY A 142 -5.37 -28.58 22.57
CA GLY A 142 -5.29 -28.02 21.23
C GLY A 142 -4.56 -28.85 20.19
N ALA A 143 -4.10 -30.06 20.52
CA ALA A 143 -3.29 -30.86 19.61
C ALA A 143 -4.06 -31.15 18.32
N ALA A 144 -3.68 -30.50 17.21
CA ALA A 144 -4.15 -30.92 15.89
C ALA A 144 -3.83 -32.41 15.72
N ASN A 145 -4.83 -33.19 15.31
CA ASN A 145 -4.64 -34.60 15.03
C ASN A 145 -3.73 -34.70 13.79
N PHE A 146 -2.50 -35.15 14.01
CA PHE A 146 -1.65 -35.56 12.90
C PHE A 146 -2.32 -36.72 12.19
N ALA A 147 -2.37 -36.65 10.84
CA ALA A 147 -2.94 -37.75 10.08
C ALA A 147 -2.14 -39.03 10.37
N ASP A 148 -2.84 -40.14 10.61
CA ASP A 148 -2.20 -41.44 10.88
C ASP A 148 -1.33 -41.89 9.70
N HIS A 149 -1.64 -41.40 8.49
CA HIS A 149 -0.94 -41.67 7.26
C HIS A 149 -0.71 -40.38 6.45
N PHE A 150 0.49 -40.24 5.89
CA PHE A 150 0.88 -39.19 4.96
C PHE A 150 1.64 -39.81 3.79
N GLU A 151 1.68 -39.11 2.66
CA GLU A 151 2.42 -39.55 1.48
C GLU A 151 3.80 -38.91 1.44
N GLU A 152 4.82 -39.69 1.10
CA GLU A 152 6.15 -39.13 0.82
C GLU A 152 6.15 -38.33 -0.49
N PRO A 153 7.04 -37.32 -0.63
CA PRO A 153 7.24 -36.64 -1.90
C PRO A 153 7.68 -37.63 -3.00
N LEU A 154 7.29 -37.37 -4.25
CA LEU A 154 7.66 -38.20 -5.40
C LEU A 154 9.14 -38.11 -5.76
N TYR A 155 9.82 -37.04 -5.31
CA TYR A 155 11.20 -36.74 -5.64
C TYR A 155 12.11 -36.81 -4.40
N PRO A 156 13.33 -37.38 -4.53
CA PRO A 156 14.30 -37.43 -3.42
C PRO A 156 14.71 -36.05 -2.93
N ALA A 157 14.85 -35.90 -1.61
CA ALA A 157 15.30 -34.66 -1.00
C ALA A 157 16.76 -34.29 -1.36
N ASP A 158 17.61 -35.27 -1.68
CA ASP A 158 19.01 -35.05 -2.09
C ASP A 158 19.13 -34.18 -3.37
N GLU A 159 18.11 -34.17 -4.22
CA GLU A 159 18.09 -33.37 -5.45
C GLU A 159 18.07 -31.85 -5.16
N LEU A 160 17.67 -31.42 -3.95
CA LEU A 160 17.66 -30.01 -3.54
C LEU A 160 19.04 -29.35 -3.68
N PHE A 161 20.13 -30.10 -3.49
CA PHE A 161 21.49 -29.60 -3.68
C PHE A 161 21.77 -29.16 -5.11
N GLY A 162 21.26 -29.90 -6.10
CA GLY A 162 21.45 -29.61 -7.52
C GLY A 162 20.57 -28.47 -8.04
N ILE A 163 19.43 -28.23 -7.39
CA ILE A 163 18.45 -27.21 -7.78
C ILE A 163 18.89 -25.82 -7.35
N VAL A 164 19.12 -25.63 -6.04
CA VAL A 164 19.41 -24.30 -5.48
C VAL A 164 20.90 -23.99 -5.60
N GLY A 165 21.76 -24.98 -5.31
CA GLY A 165 23.21 -24.82 -5.34
C GLY A 165 23.76 -23.74 -4.39
N ALA A 166 25.05 -23.42 -4.55
CA ALA A 166 25.72 -22.40 -3.73
C ALA A 166 25.73 -21.00 -4.37
N ASN A 167 25.41 -20.89 -5.66
CA ASN A 167 25.45 -19.61 -6.37
C ASN A 167 24.08 -18.93 -6.35
N LEU A 168 23.90 -17.99 -5.41
CA LEU A 168 22.67 -17.21 -5.25
C LEU A 168 22.31 -16.31 -6.46
N LYS A 169 23.21 -16.12 -7.42
CA LYS A 169 22.92 -15.38 -8.67
C LYS A 169 22.17 -16.23 -9.70
N LYS A 170 22.22 -17.57 -9.58
CA LYS A 170 21.53 -18.47 -10.49
C LYS A 170 20.05 -18.54 -10.11
N THR A 171 19.17 -18.26 -11.06
CA THR A 171 17.74 -18.45 -10.88
C THR A 171 17.38 -19.93 -10.95
N PHE A 172 16.37 -20.32 -10.19
CA PHE A 172 15.76 -21.64 -10.21
C PHE A 172 14.27 -21.48 -9.96
N ASP A 173 13.47 -22.47 -10.34
CA ASP A 173 12.04 -22.48 -10.03
C ASP A 173 11.82 -22.98 -8.60
N VAL A 174 11.24 -22.15 -7.74
CA VAL A 174 10.94 -22.53 -6.35
C VAL A 174 9.97 -23.70 -6.24
N ARG A 175 9.17 -23.98 -7.30
CA ARG A 175 8.30 -25.16 -7.37
C ARG A 175 9.08 -26.47 -7.26
N GLU A 176 10.32 -26.51 -7.74
CA GLU A 176 11.20 -27.68 -7.61
C GLU A 176 11.55 -27.96 -6.14
N VAL A 177 11.69 -26.90 -5.33
CA VAL A 177 11.87 -27.05 -3.87
C VAL A 177 10.58 -27.53 -3.23
N ILE A 178 9.44 -26.92 -3.58
CA ILE A 178 8.12 -27.27 -3.04
C ILE A 178 7.80 -28.75 -3.31
N ALA A 179 8.00 -29.23 -4.53
CA ALA A 179 7.74 -30.61 -4.93
C ALA A 179 8.50 -31.66 -4.10
N ARG A 180 9.64 -31.30 -3.50
CA ARG A 180 10.48 -32.20 -2.68
C ARG A 180 10.19 -32.14 -1.18
N ILE A 181 9.36 -31.18 -0.74
CA ILE A 181 9.02 -31.02 0.69
C ILE A 181 7.57 -31.32 1.01
N VAL A 182 6.66 -31.29 0.03
CA VAL A 182 5.21 -31.51 0.22
C VAL A 182 4.79 -32.95 -0.07
N ASP A 183 3.71 -33.39 0.59
CA ASP A 183 3.18 -34.74 0.48
C ASP A 183 2.75 -35.07 -0.95
N GLY A 184 3.22 -36.21 -1.47
CA GLY A 184 2.94 -36.67 -2.83
C GLY A 184 3.34 -35.68 -3.93
N SER A 185 4.21 -34.71 -3.63
CA SER A 185 4.59 -33.61 -4.52
C SER A 185 3.40 -32.83 -5.10
N ARG A 186 2.25 -32.80 -4.39
CA ARG A 186 1.05 -32.10 -4.81
C ARG A 186 1.03 -30.68 -4.29
N PHE A 187 0.80 -29.73 -5.19
CA PHE A 187 0.74 -28.31 -4.88
C PHE A 187 -0.39 -27.67 -5.70
N ASP A 188 -1.37 -27.11 -5.02
CA ASP A 188 -2.48 -26.38 -5.64
C ASP A 188 -2.13 -24.88 -5.69
N GLU A 189 -1.67 -24.43 -6.85
CA GLU A 189 -1.12 -23.09 -7.01
C GLU A 189 -2.22 -22.02 -7.13
N PHE A 190 -2.25 -21.11 -6.17
CA PHE A 190 -3.11 -19.94 -6.19
C PHE A 190 -2.52 -18.85 -7.10
N LYS A 191 -3.34 -18.32 -8.02
CA LYS A 191 -2.96 -17.24 -8.94
C LYS A 191 -1.65 -17.54 -9.71
N GLU A 192 -1.53 -18.75 -10.25
CA GLU A 192 -0.35 -19.22 -10.99
C GLU A 192 0.16 -18.19 -12.02
N ARG A 193 -0.74 -17.60 -12.82
CA ARG A 193 -0.42 -16.67 -13.92
C ARG A 193 -0.46 -15.18 -13.55
N TYR A 194 -0.43 -14.84 -12.26
CA TYR A 194 -0.45 -13.44 -11.79
C TYR A 194 0.63 -13.24 -10.73
N GLY A 195 1.47 -12.23 -10.88
CA GLY A 195 2.59 -11.98 -9.94
C GLY A 195 3.52 -13.19 -9.82
N GLU A 196 3.97 -13.75 -10.95
CA GLU A 196 4.70 -15.04 -11.06
C GLU A 196 6.02 -15.09 -10.29
N THR A 197 6.57 -13.94 -9.87
CA THR A 197 7.77 -13.88 -9.03
C THR A 197 7.51 -14.25 -7.57
N LEU A 198 6.25 -14.45 -7.17
CA LEU A 198 5.86 -15.05 -5.91
C LEU A 198 4.92 -16.23 -6.17
N VAL A 199 5.38 -17.42 -5.86
CA VAL A 199 4.58 -18.65 -5.94
C VAL A 199 3.80 -18.78 -4.64
N THR A 200 2.48 -18.95 -4.74
CA THR A 200 1.60 -19.14 -3.58
C THR A 200 0.68 -20.32 -3.82
N GLY A 201 0.45 -21.17 -2.84
CA GLY A 201 -0.45 -22.30 -3.03
C GLY A 201 -0.60 -23.17 -1.80
N PHE A 202 -1.56 -24.09 -1.86
CA PHE A 202 -1.89 -25.00 -0.77
C PHE A 202 -1.22 -26.37 -1.00
N ALA A 203 -0.73 -26.95 0.09
CA ALA A 203 -0.17 -28.30 0.11
C ALA A 203 -0.33 -28.93 1.50
N ASN A 204 0.14 -30.17 1.64
CA ASN A 204 0.26 -30.83 2.93
C ASN A 204 1.72 -31.20 3.24
N ILE A 205 2.10 -31.15 4.52
CA ILE A 205 3.37 -31.66 5.03
C ILE A 205 3.07 -32.57 6.21
N TYR A 206 3.39 -33.86 6.10
CA TYR A 206 3.03 -34.88 7.09
C TYR A 206 1.52 -34.87 7.42
N GLY A 207 0.70 -34.73 6.38
CA GLY A 207 -0.76 -34.66 6.46
C GLY A 207 -1.32 -33.33 6.99
N GLN A 208 -0.48 -32.38 7.39
CA GLN A 208 -0.93 -31.07 7.86
C GLN A 208 -1.06 -30.06 6.71
N PRO A 209 -2.20 -29.36 6.58
CA PRO A 209 -2.37 -28.35 5.55
C PRO A 209 -1.44 -27.16 5.80
N VAL A 210 -0.82 -26.69 4.73
CA VAL A 210 0.09 -25.53 4.74
C VAL A 210 -0.18 -24.62 3.54
N GLY A 211 -0.16 -23.31 3.78
CA GLY A 211 -0.13 -22.30 2.74
C GLY A 211 1.31 -21.86 2.50
N ILE A 212 1.84 -22.14 1.31
CA ILE A 212 3.24 -21.88 0.98
C ILE A 212 3.35 -20.58 0.20
N LEU A 213 4.29 -19.71 0.57
CA LEU A 213 4.73 -18.55 -0.20
C LEU A 213 6.22 -18.69 -0.50
N GLY A 214 6.58 -18.88 -1.77
CA GLY A 214 7.96 -19.05 -2.22
C GLY A 214 8.40 -17.97 -3.20
N ASN A 215 9.57 -17.37 -2.98
CA ASN A 215 10.12 -16.40 -3.92
C ASN A 215 10.63 -17.08 -5.18
N ASN A 216 10.27 -16.52 -6.34
CA ASN A 216 10.68 -16.95 -7.67
C ASN A 216 11.26 -15.77 -8.47
N GLY A 217 11.79 -14.75 -7.78
CA GLY A 217 12.29 -13.51 -8.37
C GLY A 217 12.11 -12.29 -7.45
N VAL A 218 12.28 -11.10 -8.02
CA VAL A 218 12.01 -9.81 -7.33
C VAL A 218 10.51 -9.60 -7.10
N LEU A 219 10.13 -8.89 -6.04
CA LEU A 219 8.71 -8.62 -5.77
C LEU A 219 8.21 -7.39 -6.56
N PHE A 220 7.10 -7.57 -7.28
CA PHE A 220 6.33 -6.51 -7.91
C PHE A 220 5.06 -6.19 -7.10
N SER A 221 4.33 -5.14 -7.50
CA SER A 221 3.04 -4.78 -6.90
C SER A 221 2.03 -5.93 -6.95
N GLU A 222 1.99 -6.64 -8.07
CA GLU A 222 1.14 -7.81 -8.31
C GLU A 222 1.51 -8.95 -7.37
N SER A 223 2.81 -9.21 -7.20
CA SER A 223 3.33 -10.23 -6.28
C SER A 223 2.92 -9.92 -4.84
N ALA A 224 3.02 -8.66 -4.41
CA ALA A 224 2.63 -8.25 -3.07
C ALA A 224 1.10 -8.35 -2.84
N MET A 225 0.30 -7.93 -3.82
CA MET A 225 -1.17 -8.07 -3.76
C MET A 225 -1.61 -9.54 -3.77
N LYS A 226 -0.93 -10.40 -4.52
CA LYS A 226 -1.13 -11.86 -4.51
C LYS A 226 -0.80 -12.45 -3.14
N GLY A 227 0.37 -12.12 -2.60
CA GLY A 227 0.83 -12.59 -1.30
C GLY A 227 -0.10 -12.16 -0.16
N ALA A 228 -0.53 -10.90 -0.16
CA ALA A 228 -1.51 -10.37 0.79
C ALA A 228 -2.79 -11.22 0.76
N HIS A 229 -3.50 -11.27 -0.38
CA HIS A 229 -4.75 -12.02 -0.50
C HIS A 229 -4.61 -13.51 -0.13
N PHE A 230 -3.50 -14.15 -0.52
CA PHE A 230 -3.26 -15.55 -0.15
C PHE A 230 -3.15 -15.75 1.37
N ILE A 231 -2.44 -14.85 2.07
CA ILE A 231 -2.35 -14.85 3.53
C ILE A 231 -3.74 -14.67 4.17
N GLU A 232 -4.60 -13.82 3.60
CA GLU A 232 -5.98 -13.63 4.08
C GLU A 232 -6.78 -14.93 4.03
N LEU A 233 -6.69 -15.66 2.91
CA LEU A 233 -7.35 -16.95 2.74
C LEU A 233 -6.83 -17.99 3.75
N CYS A 234 -5.52 -18.06 3.96
CA CYS A 234 -4.92 -18.95 4.96
C CYS A 234 -5.40 -18.61 6.37
N CYS A 235 -5.44 -17.32 6.73
CA CYS A 235 -5.94 -16.86 8.03
C CYS A 235 -7.42 -17.22 8.23
N GLN A 236 -8.27 -17.02 7.21
CA GLN A 236 -9.69 -17.36 7.25
C GLN A 236 -9.89 -18.87 7.45
N ARG A 237 -9.09 -19.69 6.78
CA ARG A 237 -9.17 -21.15 6.81
C ARG A 237 -8.39 -21.78 7.96
N LYS A 238 -7.74 -20.97 8.81
CA LYS A 238 -6.83 -21.42 9.88
C LYS A 238 -5.71 -22.35 9.38
N ILE A 239 -5.16 -22.05 8.21
CA ILE A 239 -4.07 -22.81 7.59
C ILE A 239 -2.72 -22.15 7.98
N PRO A 240 -1.78 -22.88 8.60
CA PRO A 240 -0.42 -22.40 8.84
C PRO A 240 0.30 -21.93 7.56
N LEU A 241 1.15 -20.91 7.70
CA LEU A 241 1.90 -20.32 6.60
C LEU A 241 3.36 -20.79 6.61
N LEU A 242 3.88 -21.14 5.44
CA LEU A 242 5.29 -21.45 5.20
C LEU A 242 5.88 -20.45 4.20
N PHE A 243 6.91 -19.72 4.62
CA PHE A 243 7.63 -18.78 3.77
C PHE A 243 8.98 -19.37 3.35
N LEU A 244 9.20 -19.51 2.05
CA LEU A 244 10.48 -19.93 1.47
C LEU A 244 11.20 -18.69 0.90
N GLN A 245 12.15 -18.14 1.66
CA GLN A 245 12.83 -16.91 1.32
C GLN A 245 13.99 -17.12 0.34
N ASN A 246 13.86 -16.49 -0.82
CA ASN A 246 14.95 -16.26 -1.78
C ASN A 246 14.70 -14.93 -2.49
N ILE A 247 14.86 -13.83 -1.75
CA ILE A 247 14.45 -12.49 -2.16
C ILE A 247 15.60 -11.50 -2.16
N THR A 248 15.76 -10.83 -3.30
CA THR A 248 16.73 -9.74 -3.51
C THR A 248 16.15 -8.35 -3.24
N GLY A 249 14.82 -8.21 -3.25
CA GLY A 249 14.10 -6.99 -2.91
C GLY A 249 12.84 -6.77 -3.75
N PHE A 250 12.28 -5.56 -3.65
CA PHE A 250 11.21 -5.08 -4.51
C PHE A 250 11.79 -4.49 -5.81
N MET A 251 10.98 -4.47 -6.87
CA MET A 251 11.33 -3.75 -8.08
C MET A 251 11.54 -2.25 -7.79
N VAL A 252 12.55 -1.65 -8.41
CA VAL A 252 12.87 -0.22 -8.26
C VAL A 252 12.66 0.53 -9.57
N GLY A 253 12.29 1.80 -9.50
CA GLY A 253 12.15 2.66 -10.68
C GLY A 253 10.94 3.58 -10.59
N ARG A 254 10.94 4.67 -11.37
CA ARG A 254 9.87 5.68 -11.35
C ARG A 254 8.49 5.07 -11.61
N ASP A 255 8.39 4.14 -12.56
CA ASP A 255 7.10 3.53 -12.92
C ASP A 255 6.58 2.61 -11.81
N ALA A 256 7.47 1.89 -11.11
CA ALA A 256 7.10 1.08 -9.95
C ALA A 256 6.62 1.95 -8.78
N GLU A 257 7.33 3.06 -8.50
CA GLU A 257 6.95 4.02 -7.47
C GLU A 257 5.62 4.72 -7.79
N ALA A 258 5.45 5.20 -9.03
CA ALA A 258 4.21 5.83 -9.48
C ALA A 258 3.03 4.84 -9.51
N GLY A 259 3.30 3.57 -9.82
CA GLY A 259 2.34 2.47 -9.70
C GLY A 259 2.00 2.09 -8.26
N GLY A 260 2.68 2.69 -7.26
CA GLY A 260 2.39 2.50 -5.85
C GLY A 260 2.98 1.23 -5.25
N ILE A 261 4.15 0.76 -5.73
CA ILE A 261 4.79 -0.45 -5.20
C ILE A 261 4.97 -0.41 -3.67
N ALA A 262 5.23 0.77 -3.10
CA ALA A 262 5.32 0.96 -1.65
C ALA A 262 4.01 0.60 -0.92
N LYS A 263 2.84 1.10 -1.38
CA LYS A 263 1.54 0.76 -0.77
C LYS A 263 1.13 -0.68 -1.00
N HIS A 264 1.54 -1.29 -2.12
CA HIS A 264 1.28 -2.69 -2.41
C HIS A 264 2.14 -3.61 -1.54
N GLY A 265 3.42 -3.31 -1.39
CA GLY A 265 4.31 -3.98 -0.45
C GLY A 265 3.83 -3.85 1.00
N ALA A 266 3.37 -2.66 1.40
CA ALA A 266 2.82 -2.43 2.73
C ALA A 266 1.62 -3.35 3.05
N LYS A 267 0.72 -3.60 2.09
CA LYS A 267 -0.41 -4.54 2.29
C LYS A 267 0.07 -5.96 2.61
N MET A 268 1.10 -6.44 1.91
CA MET A 268 1.68 -7.75 2.18
C MET A 268 2.31 -7.79 3.57
N VAL A 269 3.07 -6.76 3.95
CA VAL A 269 3.70 -6.65 5.27
C VAL A 269 2.64 -6.62 6.38
N THR A 270 1.55 -5.86 6.18
CA THR A 270 0.40 -5.84 7.11
C THR A 270 -0.22 -7.23 7.23
N ALA A 271 -0.47 -7.93 6.12
CA ALA A 271 -1.02 -9.29 6.15
C ALA A 271 -0.12 -10.25 6.94
N VAL A 272 1.20 -10.22 6.71
CA VAL A 272 2.17 -11.05 7.45
C VAL A 272 2.18 -10.73 8.95
N ALA A 273 2.21 -9.44 9.30
CA ALA A 273 2.27 -8.98 10.68
C ALA A 273 1.00 -9.34 11.45
N CYS A 274 -0.17 -9.20 10.82
CA CYS A 274 -1.47 -9.43 11.45
C CYS A 274 -1.97 -10.87 11.36
N ALA A 275 -1.31 -11.74 10.59
CA ALA A 275 -1.69 -13.14 10.47
C ALA A 275 -1.67 -13.86 11.83
N SER A 276 -2.84 -14.35 12.24
CA SER A 276 -3.09 -15.06 13.51
C SER A 276 -2.66 -16.54 13.46
N VAL A 277 -2.55 -17.11 12.27
CA VAL A 277 -2.11 -18.49 12.04
C VAL A 277 -0.61 -18.67 12.35
N PRO A 278 -0.16 -19.88 12.69
CA PRO A 278 1.26 -20.18 12.82
C PRO A 278 2.01 -19.87 11.52
N LYS A 279 3.18 -19.23 11.65
CA LYS A 279 4.06 -18.89 10.53
C LYS A 279 5.40 -19.60 10.71
N LEU A 280 5.90 -20.24 9.66
CA LEU A 280 7.23 -20.85 9.60
C LEU A 280 8.00 -20.23 8.45
N THR A 281 9.29 -19.98 8.64
CA THR A 281 10.14 -19.34 7.63
C THR A 281 11.40 -20.19 7.40
N VAL A 282 11.74 -20.42 6.14
CA VAL A 282 13.00 -21.07 5.74
C VAL A 282 13.70 -20.19 4.72
N LEU A 283 14.91 -19.76 5.03
CA LEU A 283 15.78 -19.02 4.13
C LEU A 283 16.53 -20.02 3.26
N ILE A 284 16.07 -20.19 2.03
CA ILE A 284 16.64 -21.11 1.04
C ILE A 284 17.64 -20.42 0.11
N GLY A 285 17.70 -19.08 0.13
CA GLY A 285 18.64 -18.28 -0.66
C GLY A 285 18.90 -16.89 -0.06
N GLY A 286 18.69 -15.85 -0.85
CA GLY A 286 18.86 -14.46 -0.38
C GLY A 286 17.74 -14.01 0.55
N SER A 287 18.06 -13.21 1.55
CA SER A 287 17.11 -12.49 2.39
C SER A 287 17.57 -11.04 2.55
N TYR A 288 17.16 -10.18 1.63
CA TYR A 288 17.65 -8.82 1.53
C TYR A 288 16.56 -7.75 1.67
N GLY A 289 16.87 -6.70 2.43
CA GLY A 289 16.09 -5.46 2.52
C GLY A 289 14.61 -5.67 2.87
N ALA A 290 13.73 -4.88 2.24
CA ALA A 290 12.29 -4.94 2.48
C ALA A 290 11.65 -6.27 2.07
N GLY A 291 12.32 -7.08 1.24
CA GLY A 291 11.87 -8.42 0.90
C GLY A 291 11.83 -9.35 2.11
N ASN A 292 12.80 -9.22 3.04
CA ASN A 292 12.79 -9.95 4.31
C ASN A 292 11.51 -9.68 5.12
N TYR A 293 11.02 -8.43 5.08
CA TYR A 293 9.84 -8.01 5.83
C TYR A 293 8.58 -8.63 5.24
N GLY A 294 8.40 -8.49 3.92
CA GLY A 294 7.24 -9.05 3.20
C GLY A 294 7.16 -10.57 3.28
N MET A 295 8.28 -11.27 3.46
CA MET A 295 8.35 -12.74 3.50
C MET A 295 8.47 -13.31 4.92
N CYS A 296 8.02 -12.60 5.96
CA CYS A 296 8.04 -13.05 7.36
C CYS A 296 9.43 -13.35 7.93
N GLY A 297 10.33 -12.36 7.85
CA GLY A 297 11.61 -12.38 8.57
C GLY A 297 11.47 -12.36 10.09
N ARG A 298 12.60 -12.40 10.81
CA ARG A 298 12.66 -12.57 12.28
C ARG A 298 11.79 -11.59 13.07
N ALA A 299 11.66 -10.35 12.61
CA ALA A 299 10.86 -9.31 13.26
C ALA A 299 9.33 -9.53 13.19
N TYR A 300 8.86 -10.46 12.35
CA TYR A 300 7.43 -10.76 12.15
C TYR A 300 6.97 -11.99 12.95
N SER A 301 7.80 -12.41 13.91
CA SER A 301 7.53 -13.50 14.85
C SER A 301 7.00 -14.78 14.18
N PRO A 302 7.71 -15.35 13.17
CA PRO A 302 7.49 -16.73 12.82
C PRO A 302 7.79 -17.61 14.04
N ARG A 303 7.05 -18.72 14.20
CA ARG A 303 7.24 -19.64 15.33
C ARG A 303 8.61 -20.28 15.31
N PHE A 304 9.09 -20.55 14.10
CA PHE A 304 10.46 -20.95 13.84
C PHE A 304 10.94 -20.33 12.52
N LEU A 305 12.19 -19.90 12.51
CA LEU A 305 12.90 -19.42 11.32
C LEU A 305 14.20 -20.20 11.16
N PHE A 306 14.38 -20.88 10.03
CA PHE A 306 15.58 -21.67 9.74
C PHE A 306 16.36 -21.08 8.55
N MET A 307 17.66 -21.33 8.52
CA MET A 307 18.53 -20.98 7.38
C MET A 307 19.12 -22.23 6.74
N TRP A 308 19.22 -22.24 5.41
CA TRP A 308 20.09 -23.17 4.70
C TRP A 308 21.55 -22.67 4.70
N PRO A 309 22.54 -23.56 4.50
CA PRO A 309 23.96 -23.19 4.55
C PRO A 309 24.40 -22.25 3.41
N ASN A 310 23.69 -22.26 2.29
CA ASN A 310 23.94 -21.36 1.16
C ASN A 310 23.30 -19.97 1.32
N ALA A 311 22.37 -19.81 2.28
CA ALA A 311 21.59 -18.58 2.42
C ALA A 311 22.46 -17.38 2.84
N ARG A 312 21.98 -16.18 2.54
CA ARG A 312 22.64 -14.91 2.95
C ARG A 312 21.59 -13.92 3.42
N ILE A 313 21.87 -13.23 4.52
CA ILE A 313 20.96 -12.23 5.11
C ILE A 313 21.67 -10.91 5.36
N SER A 314 21.14 -9.81 4.83
CA SER A 314 21.67 -8.47 5.09
C SER A 314 20.67 -7.39 4.64
N VAL A 315 20.95 -6.13 4.97
CA VAL A 315 20.09 -5.00 4.56
C VAL A 315 19.97 -4.84 3.04
N MET A 316 21.00 -5.22 2.31
CA MET A 316 21.05 -5.32 0.83
C MET A 316 22.22 -6.25 0.44
N GLY A 317 22.32 -6.64 -0.83
CA GLY A 317 23.45 -7.47 -1.29
C GLY A 317 24.79 -6.72 -1.18
N GLY A 318 25.88 -7.42 -0.86
CA GLY A 318 27.21 -6.81 -0.66
C GLY A 318 27.70 -6.01 -1.88
N GLU A 319 27.56 -6.58 -3.07
CA GLU A 319 27.89 -5.91 -4.35
C GLU A 319 27.03 -4.65 -4.58
N GLN A 320 25.74 -4.70 -4.21
CA GLN A 320 24.84 -3.55 -4.30
C GLN A 320 25.26 -2.44 -3.33
N ALA A 321 25.56 -2.79 -2.08
CA ALA A 321 26.03 -1.84 -1.07
C ALA A 321 27.32 -1.15 -1.51
N ALA A 322 28.28 -1.93 -2.02
CA ALA A 322 29.54 -1.40 -2.50
C ALA A 322 29.35 -0.46 -3.71
N ASN A 323 28.50 -0.83 -4.67
CA ASN A 323 28.22 0.01 -5.85
C ASN A 323 27.56 1.34 -5.47
N VAL A 324 26.62 1.35 -4.51
CA VAL A 324 25.99 2.57 -4.02
C VAL A 324 27.02 3.48 -3.35
N LEU A 325 27.86 2.93 -2.46
CA LEU A 325 28.90 3.70 -1.77
C LEU A 325 29.93 4.29 -2.75
N CYS A 326 30.37 3.51 -3.74
CA CYS A 326 31.28 3.98 -4.78
C CYS A 326 30.66 5.12 -5.59
N THR A 327 29.39 4.99 -6.01
CA THR A 327 28.68 6.03 -6.77
C THR A 327 28.57 7.34 -5.98
N VAL A 328 28.24 7.26 -4.68
CA VAL A 328 28.13 8.44 -3.81
C VAL A 328 29.49 9.14 -3.65
N GLN A 329 30.58 8.39 -3.49
CA GLN A 329 31.92 8.96 -3.39
C GLN A 329 32.40 9.57 -4.72
N GLN A 330 32.10 8.92 -5.84
CA GLN A 330 32.38 9.43 -7.17
C GLN A 330 31.67 10.77 -7.43
N ASP A 331 30.38 10.87 -7.08
CA ASP A 331 29.61 12.11 -7.21
C ASP A 331 30.13 13.22 -6.30
N LYS A 332 30.53 12.88 -5.07
CA LYS A 332 31.15 13.83 -4.14
C LYS A 332 32.46 14.38 -4.70
N ARG A 333 33.37 13.51 -5.13
CA ARG A 333 34.66 13.88 -5.75
C ARG A 333 34.47 14.73 -7.00
N LYS A 334 33.46 14.40 -7.82
CA LYS A 334 33.10 15.19 -9.02
C LYS A 334 32.63 16.60 -8.65
N ARG A 335 31.87 16.78 -7.56
CA ARG A 335 31.49 18.11 -7.04
C ARG A 335 32.68 18.88 -6.48
N GLU A 336 33.65 18.18 -5.91
CA GLU A 336 34.91 18.73 -5.38
C GLU A 336 35.99 18.95 -6.46
N GLY A 337 35.68 18.67 -7.74
CA GLY A 337 36.60 18.86 -8.87
C GLY A 337 37.77 17.87 -8.93
N SER A 338 37.74 16.80 -8.14
CA SER A 338 38.80 15.79 -8.05
C SER A 338 38.46 14.54 -8.86
N GLN A 339 39.47 13.84 -9.38
CA GLN A 339 39.28 12.57 -10.10
C GLN A 339 39.07 11.40 -9.12
N TRP A 340 38.27 10.43 -9.57
CA TRP A 340 38.02 9.16 -8.89
C TRP A 340 38.67 8.05 -9.72
N THR A 341 39.65 7.37 -9.13
CA THR A 341 40.43 6.33 -9.82
C THR A 341 39.81 4.95 -9.63
N LYS A 342 40.15 3.99 -10.50
CA LYS A 342 39.66 2.61 -10.37
C LYS A 342 40.24 1.92 -9.14
N GLU A 343 41.46 2.29 -8.77
CA GLU A 343 42.15 1.76 -7.60
C GLU A 343 41.46 2.21 -6.30
N GLU A 344 41.00 3.46 -6.22
CA GLU A 344 40.17 3.95 -5.11
C GLU A 344 38.80 3.26 -5.06
N ASP A 345 38.21 2.99 -6.22
CA ASP A 345 36.95 2.27 -6.37
C ASP A 345 37.04 0.83 -5.83
N GLU A 346 38.09 0.08 -6.22
CA GLU A 346 38.35 -1.27 -5.71
C GLU A 346 38.74 -1.29 -4.23
N ALA A 347 39.53 -0.32 -3.78
CA ALA A 347 39.92 -0.18 -2.37
C ALA A 347 38.73 0.07 -1.45
N LEU A 348 37.67 0.74 -1.94
CA LEU A 348 36.42 0.92 -1.21
C LEU A 348 35.48 -0.28 -1.35
N ARG A 349 35.37 -0.87 -2.56
CA ARG A 349 34.43 -1.97 -2.85
C ARG A 349 34.76 -3.24 -2.07
N ARG A 350 36.02 -3.70 -2.13
CA ARG A 350 36.44 -4.98 -1.52
C ARG A 350 36.11 -5.10 -0.02
N PRO A 351 36.49 -4.15 0.88
CA PRO A 351 36.20 -4.29 2.30
C PRO A 351 34.70 -4.26 2.62
N VAL A 352 33.89 -3.58 1.80
CA VAL A 352 32.43 -3.58 1.94
C VAL A 352 31.87 -4.96 1.60
N GLU A 353 32.27 -5.53 0.46
CA GLU A 353 31.82 -6.87 0.05
C GLU A 353 32.22 -7.95 1.05
N GLU A 354 33.47 -7.94 1.52
CA GLU A 354 33.97 -8.87 2.54
C GLU A 354 33.19 -8.75 3.85
N LYS A 355 32.87 -7.53 4.28
CA LYS A 355 32.06 -7.30 5.48
C LYS A 355 30.66 -7.89 5.32
N PHE A 356 29.99 -7.61 4.20
CA PHE A 356 28.63 -8.11 3.95
C PHE A 356 28.59 -9.64 3.81
N GLU A 357 29.61 -10.24 3.20
CA GLU A 357 29.71 -11.71 3.11
C GLU A 357 29.90 -12.33 4.50
N LYS A 358 30.77 -11.76 5.33
CA LYS A 358 31.03 -12.23 6.69
C LYS A 358 29.80 -12.08 7.59
N GLU A 359 29.17 -10.90 7.61
CA GLU A 359 28.03 -10.61 8.47
C GLU A 359 26.73 -11.26 7.97
N GLY A 360 26.63 -11.54 6.66
CA GLY A 360 25.48 -12.21 6.07
C GLY A 360 25.56 -13.73 6.05
N HIS A 361 26.68 -14.33 6.45
CA HIS A 361 26.87 -15.77 6.50
C HIS A 361 25.93 -16.44 7.54
N PRO A 362 25.36 -17.64 7.26
CA PRO A 362 24.43 -18.29 8.19
C PRO A 362 24.99 -18.50 9.60
N TYR A 363 26.29 -18.83 9.73
CA TYR A 363 26.93 -18.97 11.05
C TYR A 363 27.02 -17.65 11.82
N PHE A 364 27.13 -16.51 11.14
CA PHE A 364 27.14 -15.21 11.81
C PHE A 364 25.75 -14.87 12.35
N ALA A 365 24.71 -15.16 11.55
CA ALA A 365 23.31 -14.96 11.91
C ALA A 365 22.88 -15.88 13.07
N SER A 366 23.18 -17.17 12.98
CA SER A 366 22.78 -18.18 13.96
C SER A 366 23.50 -17.99 15.30
N ALA A 367 24.77 -17.55 15.29
CA ALA A 367 25.49 -17.15 16.50
C ALA A 367 24.86 -15.96 17.26
N ARG A 368 23.88 -15.27 16.64
CA ARG A 368 23.14 -14.13 17.20
C ARG A 368 21.63 -14.41 17.32
N LEU A 369 21.20 -15.65 17.09
CA LEU A 369 19.80 -16.08 17.16
C LEU A 369 18.86 -15.28 16.22
N TRP A 370 19.38 -14.81 15.09
CA TRP A 370 18.55 -14.24 14.01
C TRP A 370 17.67 -15.30 13.35
N ASP A 371 18.14 -16.55 13.40
CA ASP A 371 17.46 -17.79 13.10
C ASP A 371 17.48 -18.73 14.31
N ASP A 372 16.70 -19.81 14.23
CA ASP A 372 16.60 -20.87 15.23
C ASP A 372 17.47 -22.10 14.87
N GLY A 373 18.28 -21.98 13.81
CA GLY A 373 19.23 -23.01 13.40
C GLY A 373 19.51 -23.01 11.90
N VAL A 374 20.76 -23.36 11.57
CA VAL A 374 21.15 -23.75 10.22
C VAL A 374 20.86 -25.23 10.03
N ILE A 375 20.08 -25.57 9.01
CA ILE A 375 19.64 -26.95 8.74
C ILE A 375 20.18 -27.47 7.42
N ASP A 376 20.38 -28.78 7.29
CA ASP A 376 20.62 -29.41 6.00
C ASP A 376 19.36 -29.22 5.11
N PRO A 377 19.50 -28.74 3.86
CA PRO A 377 18.39 -28.63 2.92
C PRO A 377 17.52 -29.88 2.82
N ARG A 378 18.10 -31.08 2.96
CA ARG A 378 17.38 -32.37 2.91
C ARG A 378 16.48 -32.60 4.11
N ASP A 379 16.87 -32.07 5.27
CA ASP A 379 16.11 -32.19 6.50
C ASP A 379 14.96 -31.18 6.58
N THR A 380 14.83 -30.26 5.62
CA THR A 380 13.79 -29.22 5.60
C THR A 380 12.39 -29.79 5.84
N ARG A 381 12.01 -30.85 5.12
CA ARG A 381 10.69 -31.50 5.31
C ARG A 381 10.52 -31.98 6.74
N LYS A 382 11.48 -32.74 7.27
CA LYS A 382 11.45 -33.30 8.64
C LYS A 382 11.38 -32.20 9.70
N VAL A 383 12.19 -31.16 9.58
CA VAL A 383 12.21 -30.02 10.50
C VAL A 383 10.87 -29.28 10.47
N LEU A 384 10.30 -29.04 9.28
CA LEU A 384 8.98 -28.44 9.14
C LEU A 384 7.87 -29.30 9.75
N GLY A 385 7.93 -30.63 9.59
CA GLY A 385 7.00 -31.55 10.24
C GLY A 385 7.01 -31.44 11.76
N LEU A 386 8.20 -31.47 12.36
CA LEU A 386 8.37 -31.29 13.81
C LEU A 386 7.93 -29.90 14.28
N ALA A 387 8.24 -28.85 13.51
CA ALA A 387 7.81 -27.50 13.81
C ALA A 387 6.28 -27.35 13.76
N LEU A 388 5.62 -27.93 12.75
CA LEU A 388 4.16 -27.97 12.68
C LEU A 388 3.57 -28.73 13.88
N GLN A 389 4.17 -29.86 14.26
CA GLN A 389 3.75 -30.62 15.44
C GLN A 389 3.85 -29.85 16.74
N ALA A 390 4.92 -29.07 16.92
CA ALA A 390 5.09 -28.21 18.08
C ALA A 390 4.10 -27.02 18.05
N THR A 391 3.94 -26.36 16.91
CA THR A 391 3.12 -25.14 16.79
C THR A 391 1.63 -25.40 16.91
N LEU A 392 1.16 -26.55 16.44
CA LEU A 392 -0.25 -26.97 16.47
C LEU A 392 -0.67 -27.65 17.78
N GLN A 393 0.17 -27.61 18.83
CA GLN A 393 -0.26 -27.97 20.18
C GLN A 393 -1.21 -26.93 20.79
N ARG A 394 -1.14 -25.68 20.31
CA ARG A 394 -2.02 -24.59 20.72
C ARG A 394 -3.11 -24.40 19.67
N PRO A 395 -4.40 -24.26 20.07
CA PRO A 395 -5.46 -23.98 19.12
C PRO A 395 -5.14 -22.71 18.32
N ILE A 396 -5.33 -22.77 17.01
CA ILE A 396 -5.30 -21.57 16.18
C ILE A 396 -6.50 -20.73 16.61
N PRO A 397 -6.27 -19.51 17.16
CA PRO A 397 -7.37 -18.68 17.61
C PRO A 397 -8.32 -18.45 16.44
N ASP A 398 -9.61 -18.35 16.72
CA ASP A 398 -10.48 -17.66 15.79
C ASP A 398 -9.82 -16.32 15.49
N THR A 399 -9.61 -16.05 14.22
CA THR A 399 -9.38 -14.69 13.77
C THR A 399 -10.58 -13.95 14.38
N ASN A 400 -10.38 -13.17 15.47
CA ASN A 400 -11.48 -12.71 16.32
C ASN A 400 -12.65 -12.22 15.44
N GLU A 401 -13.92 -12.46 15.74
CA GLU A 401 -15.01 -11.73 15.04
C GLU A 401 -14.93 -10.20 15.26
N THR A 402 -14.01 -9.72 16.09
CA THR A 402 -13.59 -8.31 16.21
C THR A 402 -12.33 -7.92 15.40
N LYS A 403 -11.70 -8.85 14.66
CA LYS A 403 -10.51 -8.64 13.79
C LYS A 403 -10.43 -9.56 12.55
N SER A 404 -11.37 -10.47 12.33
CA SER A 404 -11.51 -11.26 11.11
C SER A 404 -12.43 -10.54 10.17
N VAL A 405 -11.86 -10.19 9.02
CA VAL A 405 -12.55 -9.58 7.89
C VAL A 405 -12.91 -8.12 8.14
N ASP A 406 -11.87 -7.29 8.30
CA ASP A 406 -11.85 -6.01 7.60
C ASP A 406 -10.39 -5.65 7.27
N PHE A 407 -9.85 -6.23 6.19
CA PHE A 407 -8.49 -5.99 5.70
C PHE A 407 -8.27 -4.55 5.21
N ARG A 408 -9.34 -3.78 5.12
CA ARG A 408 -9.34 -2.35 5.39
C ARG A 408 -9.96 -2.22 6.76
N ASN A 409 -9.22 -1.79 7.77
CA ASN A 409 -9.90 -1.17 8.90
C ASN A 409 -10.58 0.06 8.28
N TYR A 410 -11.83 -0.10 7.83
CA TYR A 410 -12.51 0.90 7.02
C TYR A 410 -12.61 2.19 7.83
N GLY A 411 -12.80 2.08 9.15
CA GLY A 411 -12.67 3.20 10.09
C GLY A 411 -11.30 3.89 10.05
N ALA A 412 -10.18 3.16 10.03
CA ALA A 412 -8.84 3.74 9.92
C ALA A 412 -8.57 4.33 8.53
N GLU A 413 -9.06 3.72 7.46
CA GLU A 413 -8.97 4.27 6.10
C GLU A 413 -9.82 5.53 5.96
N ILE A 414 -11.01 5.58 6.56
CA ILE A 414 -11.87 6.77 6.63
C ILE A 414 -11.19 7.87 7.47
N TYR A 415 -10.58 7.51 8.59
CA TYR A 415 -9.79 8.44 9.40
C TYR A 415 -8.65 9.03 8.57
N ALA A 416 -7.83 8.19 7.93
CA ALA A 416 -6.73 8.64 7.08
C ALA A 416 -7.22 9.44 5.87
N PHE A 417 -8.38 9.10 5.32
CA PHE A 417 -9.01 9.82 4.23
C PHE A 417 -9.46 11.21 4.66
N GLY A 418 -10.07 11.37 5.85
CA GLY A 418 -10.41 12.67 6.43
C GLY A 418 -9.20 13.59 6.51
N HIS A 419 -8.05 13.08 6.97
CA HIS A 419 -6.78 13.82 6.95
C HIS A 419 -6.30 14.15 5.52
N ARG A 420 -6.40 13.20 4.58
CA ARG A 420 -5.98 13.38 3.17
C ARG A 420 -6.75 14.50 2.48
N ILE A 421 -8.07 14.56 2.71
CA ILE A 421 -8.91 15.64 2.17
C ILE A 421 -8.87 16.89 3.04
N GLY A 422 -8.03 16.95 4.09
CA GLY A 422 -7.83 18.10 4.97
C GLY A 422 -9.02 18.45 5.85
N ALA A 423 -9.89 17.48 6.15
CA ALA A 423 -11.07 17.61 6.98
C ALA A 423 -11.05 16.61 8.17
N PRO A 424 -9.99 16.59 9.01
CA PRO A 424 -9.87 15.63 10.12
C PRO A 424 -10.91 15.80 11.22
N GLU A 425 -11.57 16.95 11.28
CA GLU A 425 -12.63 17.30 12.24
C GLU A 425 -14.00 16.69 11.88
N VAL A 426 -14.17 16.21 10.64
CA VAL A 426 -15.43 15.61 10.20
C VAL A 426 -15.60 14.25 10.88
N GLN A 427 -16.79 14.02 11.45
CA GLN A 427 -17.08 12.74 12.08
C GLN A 427 -17.00 11.59 11.05
N PRO A 428 -16.32 10.48 11.36
CA PRO A 428 -16.17 9.35 10.44
C PRO A 428 -17.49 8.86 9.85
N GLU A 429 -18.57 8.88 10.62
CA GLU A 429 -19.91 8.43 10.20
C GLU A 429 -20.47 9.26 9.04
N GLU A 430 -20.21 10.57 9.02
CA GLU A 430 -20.66 11.47 7.94
C GLU A 430 -19.84 11.26 6.67
N LEU A 431 -18.52 11.02 6.78
CA LEU A 431 -17.68 10.65 5.64
C LEU A 431 -18.13 9.31 5.05
N VAL A 432 -18.43 8.36 5.92
CA VAL A 432 -18.94 7.05 5.50
C VAL A 432 -20.28 7.17 4.80
N LYS A 433 -21.21 7.97 5.33
CA LYS A 433 -22.50 8.27 4.69
C LYS A 433 -22.31 8.88 3.30
N ALA A 434 -21.42 9.87 3.15
CA ALA A 434 -21.11 10.48 1.85
C ALA A 434 -20.51 9.48 0.83
N LEU A 435 -19.73 8.51 1.32
CA LEU A 435 -19.09 7.48 0.50
C LEU A 435 -19.97 6.23 0.27
N THR A 436 -21.23 6.23 0.70
CA THR A 436 -22.14 5.07 0.56
C THR A 436 -23.29 5.37 -0.38
N THR A 437 -23.37 4.67 -1.51
CA THR A 437 -24.50 4.80 -2.44
C THR A 437 -25.69 3.97 -1.96
N GLU A 438 -26.91 4.35 -2.34
CA GLU A 438 -28.12 3.58 -2.00
C GLU A 438 -28.06 2.13 -2.49
N SER A 439 -27.49 1.89 -3.68
CA SER A 439 -27.31 0.54 -4.24
C SER A 439 -26.45 -0.37 -3.38
N PHE A 440 -25.66 0.16 -2.44
CA PHE A 440 -24.92 -0.66 -1.50
C PHE A 440 -25.84 -1.54 -0.64
N TYR A 441 -27.00 -1.02 -0.26
CA TYR A 441 -27.96 -1.70 0.60
C TYR A 441 -28.83 -2.72 -0.16
N THR A 442 -28.81 -2.69 -1.48
CA THR A 442 -29.56 -3.63 -2.34
C THR A 442 -28.71 -4.82 -2.77
N ARG A 443 -27.52 -5.01 -2.19
CA ARG A 443 -26.66 -6.16 -2.51
C ARG A 443 -27.15 -7.40 -1.76
N ALA A 444 -27.08 -8.56 -2.41
CA ALA A 444 -27.51 -9.84 -1.84
C ALA A 444 -26.77 -10.25 -0.55
N ASP A 445 -25.55 -9.73 -0.32
CA ASP A 445 -24.76 -9.92 0.90
C ASP A 445 -25.05 -8.89 2.01
N VAL A 446 -25.92 -7.92 1.74
CA VAL A 446 -26.29 -6.79 2.62
C VAL A 446 -27.80 -6.77 2.93
N GLU A 447 -28.66 -7.37 2.09
CA GLU A 447 -30.09 -7.56 2.40
C GLU A 447 -30.27 -8.39 3.68
N GLU A 448 -31.12 -7.90 4.60
CA GLU A 448 -31.46 -8.60 5.85
C GLU A 448 -31.96 -10.03 5.56
N GLY A 449 -31.09 -11.02 5.78
CA GLY A 449 -31.49 -12.43 5.89
C GLY A 449 -31.43 -13.30 4.64
N ALA A 450 -30.55 -13.02 3.66
CA ALA A 450 -30.27 -14.01 2.61
C ALA A 450 -29.52 -15.22 3.19
N SER A 451 -30.25 -16.29 3.52
CA SER A 451 -29.73 -17.58 3.94
C SER A 451 -28.79 -18.17 2.88
N GLY A 452 -27.47 -18.05 3.10
CA GLY A 452 -26.46 -18.76 2.30
C GLY A 452 -25.22 -17.95 1.88
N SER A 453 -25.18 -16.63 2.10
CA SER A 453 -24.02 -15.79 1.82
C SER A 453 -23.57 -15.06 3.09
N ALA A 454 -22.26 -15.09 3.37
CA ALA A 454 -21.65 -14.48 4.56
C ALA A 454 -22.03 -12.99 4.62
N PRO A 455 -22.63 -12.49 5.71
CA PRO A 455 -22.98 -11.09 5.81
C PRO A 455 -21.69 -10.28 5.89
N SER A 456 -21.58 -9.23 5.07
CA SER A 456 -20.66 -8.13 5.37
C SER A 456 -21.23 -7.38 6.57
N HIS A 457 -21.10 -7.93 7.78
CA HIS A 457 -21.36 -7.21 9.02
C HIS A 457 -20.26 -6.16 9.21
N LEU A 458 -20.33 -5.08 8.43
CA LEU A 458 -19.70 -3.82 8.77
C LEU A 458 -20.24 -3.46 10.15
N ALA A 459 -19.38 -3.53 11.17
CA ALA A 459 -19.70 -3.08 12.51
C ALA A 459 -20.04 -1.58 12.47
N ASP A 460 -21.33 -1.27 12.33
CA ASP A 460 -22.05 -0.02 12.65
C ASP A 460 -21.30 1.31 12.46
N VAL A 461 -20.54 1.49 11.37
CA VAL A 461 -20.06 2.82 10.96
C VAL A 461 -21.05 3.41 9.97
N GLY A 462 -22.03 4.13 10.51
CA GLY A 462 -22.94 5.03 9.79
C GLY A 462 -24.09 4.35 9.03
N LYS A 463 -25.34 4.64 9.46
CA LYS A 463 -26.56 4.37 8.69
C LYS A 463 -26.86 5.54 7.75
N GLY A 464 -27.07 5.26 6.47
CA GLY A 464 -27.56 6.25 5.49
C GLY A 464 -26.79 6.21 4.17
N SER A 465 -27.49 6.54 3.09
CA SER A 465 -26.90 6.71 1.76
C SER A 465 -26.56 8.17 1.49
N ASN A 466 -25.72 8.38 0.48
CA ASN A 466 -25.35 9.68 -0.02
C ASN A 466 -26.43 10.35 -0.87
N ALA A 467 -27.58 9.71 -1.13
CA ALA A 467 -28.61 10.20 -2.03
C ALA A 467 -29.05 11.64 -1.73
N GLU A 468 -29.31 11.95 -0.45
CA GLU A 468 -29.67 13.31 0.00
C GLU A 468 -28.48 14.28 0.03
N LEU A 469 -27.25 13.76 0.15
CA LEU A 469 -26.03 14.56 0.23
C LEU A 469 -25.53 14.98 -1.15
N VAL A 470 -25.80 14.20 -2.19
CA VAL A 470 -25.38 14.49 -3.56
C VAL A 470 -25.92 15.85 -4.04
N GLU A 471 -27.21 16.13 -3.83
CA GLU A 471 -27.82 17.40 -4.27
C GLU A 471 -27.30 18.61 -3.47
N LYS A 472 -27.17 18.43 -2.15
CA LYS A 472 -26.60 19.46 -1.26
C LYS A 472 -25.16 19.79 -1.67
N GLY A 473 -24.34 18.75 -1.84
CA GLY A 473 -22.95 18.87 -2.25
C GLY A 473 -22.79 19.45 -3.65
N ARG A 474 -23.67 19.09 -4.60
CA ARG A 474 -23.73 19.72 -5.94
C ARG A 474 -23.99 21.21 -5.83
N THR A 475 -24.94 21.62 -4.99
CA THR A 475 -25.29 23.04 -4.79
C THR A 475 -24.12 23.83 -4.21
N VAL A 476 -23.44 23.28 -3.19
CA VAL A 476 -22.25 23.90 -2.57
C VAL A 476 -21.11 24.03 -3.59
N LEU A 477 -20.76 22.92 -4.25
CA LEU A 477 -19.70 22.86 -5.26
C LEU A 477 -19.95 23.86 -6.40
N SER A 478 -21.14 23.83 -6.99
CA SER A 478 -21.51 24.73 -8.10
C SER A 478 -21.53 26.19 -7.65
N GLY A 479 -22.08 26.49 -6.46
CA GLY A 479 -22.15 27.86 -5.93
C GLY A 479 -20.77 28.48 -5.70
N MET A 480 -19.85 27.71 -5.12
CA MET A 480 -18.46 28.15 -4.89
C MET A 480 -17.71 28.35 -6.20
N LEU A 481 -17.82 27.38 -7.12
CA LEU A 481 -17.15 27.44 -8.41
C LEU A 481 -17.66 28.60 -9.27
N MET A 482 -18.98 28.82 -9.31
CA MET A 482 -19.57 29.96 -10.02
C MET A 482 -19.14 31.30 -9.42
N SER A 483 -19.09 31.41 -8.09
CA SER A 483 -18.59 32.63 -7.43
C SER A 483 -17.13 32.91 -7.77
N TYR A 484 -16.28 31.87 -7.80
CA TYR A 484 -14.90 31.97 -8.28
C TYR A 484 -14.83 32.44 -9.75
N LEU A 485 -15.62 31.82 -10.62
CA LEU A 485 -15.66 32.17 -12.05
C LEU A 485 -16.17 33.60 -12.27
N ARG A 486 -17.19 34.07 -11.53
CA ARG A 486 -17.69 35.46 -11.61
C ARG A 486 -16.65 36.48 -11.16
N CYS A 487 -15.89 36.17 -10.11
CA CYS A 487 -14.77 36.99 -9.67
C CYS A 487 -13.71 37.12 -10.78
N HIS A 488 -13.37 35.99 -11.42
CA HIS A 488 -12.32 35.92 -12.44
C HIS A 488 -12.78 36.18 -13.87
N LEU A 489 -14.07 36.27 -14.16
CA LEU A 489 -14.65 36.54 -15.48
C LEU A 489 -15.85 37.51 -15.36
N PRO A 490 -15.64 38.74 -14.87
CA PRO A 490 -16.74 39.65 -14.55
C PRO A 490 -17.50 40.18 -15.79
N LEU A 491 -16.92 40.04 -16.98
CA LEU A 491 -17.54 40.46 -18.26
C LEU A 491 -18.26 39.31 -18.98
N ALA A 492 -18.09 38.07 -18.51
CA ALA A 492 -18.77 36.92 -19.08
C ALA A 492 -20.25 36.89 -18.66
N PRO A 493 -21.15 36.49 -19.57
CA PRO A 493 -22.56 36.32 -19.25
C PRO A 493 -22.74 35.11 -18.34
N GLU A 494 -23.84 35.11 -17.60
CA GLU A 494 -24.13 34.08 -16.60
C GLU A 494 -24.24 32.68 -17.24
N GLU A 495 -24.81 32.58 -18.45
CA GLU A 495 -24.94 31.31 -19.17
C GLU A 495 -23.58 30.70 -19.53
N TYR A 496 -22.58 31.55 -19.82
CA TYR A 496 -21.22 31.09 -20.10
C TYR A 496 -20.52 30.61 -18.83
N ILE A 497 -20.66 31.36 -17.73
CA ILE A 497 -20.11 30.98 -16.42
C ILE A 497 -20.66 29.63 -15.98
N GLN A 498 -21.98 29.44 -16.13
CA GLN A 498 -22.64 28.18 -15.82
C GLN A 498 -22.07 27.03 -16.67
N ALA A 499 -21.90 27.22 -17.99
CA ALA A 499 -21.37 26.18 -18.86
C ALA A 499 -19.92 25.77 -18.49
N VAL A 500 -19.06 26.73 -18.10
CA VAL A 500 -17.70 26.41 -17.61
C VAL A 500 -17.78 25.60 -16.32
N ALA A 501 -18.66 26.00 -15.39
CA ALA A 501 -18.85 25.28 -14.14
C ALA A 501 -19.36 23.84 -14.37
N GLU A 502 -20.31 23.64 -15.28
CA GLU A 502 -20.85 22.32 -15.65
C GLU A 502 -19.78 21.41 -16.26
N GLN A 503 -18.91 21.95 -17.13
CA GLN A 503 -17.81 21.16 -17.70
C GLN A 503 -16.82 20.69 -16.63
N LEU A 504 -16.43 21.57 -15.70
CA LEU A 504 -15.53 21.25 -14.60
C LEU A 504 -16.16 20.29 -13.57
N THR A 505 -17.48 20.28 -13.47
CA THR A 505 -18.23 19.44 -12.52
C THR A 505 -18.94 18.26 -13.19
N SER A 506 -18.55 17.94 -14.43
CA SER A 506 -19.01 16.76 -15.16
C SER A 506 -18.62 15.47 -14.42
N ASP A 507 -19.45 14.42 -14.57
CA ASP A 507 -19.23 13.14 -13.89
C ASP A 507 -17.85 12.55 -14.20
N GLU A 508 -17.38 12.67 -15.45
CA GLU A 508 -16.08 12.17 -15.87
C GLU A 508 -14.93 12.90 -15.17
N GLN A 509 -14.98 14.25 -15.13
CA GLN A 509 -13.96 15.05 -14.45
C GLN A 509 -13.95 14.80 -12.94
N LEU A 510 -15.12 14.84 -12.30
CA LEU A 510 -15.22 14.59 -10.86
C LEU A 510 -14.76 13.19 -10.48
N ALA A 511 -15.13 12.16 -11.25
CA ALA A 511 -14.69 10.80 -10.98
C ALA A 511 -13.18 10.62 -11.14
N ASN A 512 -12.57 11.25 -12.16
CA ASN A 512 -11.12 11.20 -12.36
C ASN A 512 -10.37 11.85 -11.19
N ILE A 513 -10.82 13.03 -10.75
CA ILE A 513 -10.27 13.72 -9.58
C ILE A 513 -10.42 12.85 -8.32
N ALA A 514 -11.61 12.31 -8.09
CA ALA A 514 -11.94 11.53 -6.91
C ALA A 514 -11.11 10.22 -6.82
N LYS A 515 -10.82 9.58 -7.96
CA LYS A 515 -9.90 8.42 -8.03
C LYS A 515 -8.49 8.77 -7.54
N HIS A 516 -7.97 9.94 -7.89
CA HIS A 516 -6.67 10.39 -7.37
C HIS A 516 -6.67 10.65 -5.86
N LEU A 517 -7.82 11.01 -5.30
CA LEU A 517 -8.01 11.13 -3.85
C LEU A 517 -8.31 9.78 -3.17
N GLY A 518 -8.48 8.70 -3.93
CA GLY A 518 -8.73 7.34 -3.43
C GLY A 518 -10.19 7.03 -3.10
N VAL A 519 -11.14 7.82 -3.60
CA VAL A 519 -12.59 7.61 -3.39
C VAL A 519 -13.06 6.29 -4.01
N ASP A 520 -12.49 5.88 -5.13
CA ASP A 520 -12.79 4.62 -5.83
C ASP A 520 -12.49 3.37 -4.99
N VAL A 521 -11.55 3.50 -4.04
CA VAL A 521 -11.22 2.43 -3.11
C VAL A 521 -12.07 2.50 -1.84
N LEU A 522 -12.68 3.64 -1.52
CA LEU A 522 -13.45 3.82 -0.27
C LEU A 522 -14.96 3.76 -0.48
N ILE A 523 -15.45 3.99 -1.69
CA ILE A 523 -16.88 3.99 -2.00
C ILE A 523 -17.51 2.62 -1.70
N ARG A 524 -18.66 2.65 -1.02
CA ARG A 524 -19.52 1.50 -0.78
C ARG A 524 -20.67 1.55 -1.79
N CYS A 525 -20.65 0.69 -2.81
CA CYS A 525 -21.66 0.58 -3.86
C CYS A 525 -21.91 -0.86 -4.31
N ALA A 526 -23.01 -1.10 -5.03
CA ALA A 526 -23.27 -2.40 -5.67
C ALA A 526 -22.32 -2.69 -6.84
N ASP A 527 -22.02 -1.68 -7.64
CA ASP A 527 -21.24 -1.85 -8.87
C ASP A 527 -19.78 -2.13 -8.55
N TYR A 528 -19.20 -3.18 -9.15
CA TYR A 528 -17.76 -3.43 -9.12
C TYR A 528 -17.22 -3.74 -10.53
N PRO A 529 -16.22 -2.98 -11.02
CA PRO A 529 -15.65 -1.77 -10.42
C PRO A 529 -16.69 -0.62 -10.30
N PRO A 530 -16.53 0.32 -9.36
CA PRO A 530 -17.47 1.43 -9.20
C PRO A 530 -17.62 2.26 -10.47
N SER A 531 -18.86 2.56 -10.87
CA SER A 531 -19.15 3.35 -12.05
C SER A 531 -18.67 4.80 -11.90
N THR A 532 -18.40 5.48 -13.02
CA THR A 532 -18.05 6.91 -13.06
C THR A 532 -19.08 7.75 -12.30
N ALA A 533 -20.37 7.48 -12.51
CA ALA A 533 -21.47 8.17 -11.84
C ALA A 533 -21.43 7.95 -10.32
N SER A 534 -21.22 6.71 -9.85
CA SER A 534 -21.13 6.40 -8.42
C SER A 534 -19.97 7.14 -7.75
N ILE A 535 -18.78 7.15 -8.37
CA ILE A 535 -17.61 7.85 -7.84
C ILE A 535 -17.85 9.37 -7.82
N ALA A 536 -18.38 9.95 -8.92
CA ALA A 536 -18.66 11.38 -9.00
C ALA A 536 -19.69 11.81 -7.94
N ASN A 537 -20.74 11.01 -7.73
CA ASN A 537 -21.76 11.29 -6.72
C ASN A 537 -21.22 11.17 -5.30
N ALA A 538 -20.40 10.15 -5.00
CA ALA A 538 -19.71 10.06 -3.71
C ALA A 538 -18.82 11.29 -3.46
N PHE A 539 -18.11 11.76 -4.49
CA PHE A 539 -17.29 12.96 -4.38
C PHE A 539 -18.12 14.24 -4.18
N ARG A 540 -19.25 14.40 -4.88
CA ARG A 540 -20.21 15.49 -4.64
C ARG A 540 -20.71 15.49 -3.20
N ALA A 541 -21.10 14.33 -2.69
CA ALA A 541 -21.61 14.18 -1.33
C ALA A 541 -20.61 14.62 -0.25
N LEU A 542 -19.29 14.53 -0.51
CA LEU A 542 -18.27 15.02 0.42
C LEU A 542 -18.41 16.54 0.68
N PHE A 543 -18.75 17.33 -0.34
CA PHE A 543 -18.95 18.78 -0.19
C PHE A 543 -20.14 19.13 0.72
N ALA A 544 -21.04 18.18 1.00
CA ALA A 544 -22.13 18.37 1.96
C ALA A 544 -21.70 18.15 3.42
N VAL A 545 -20.57 17.48 3.67
CA VAL A 545 -20.16 17.05 5.03
C VAL A 545 -18.84 17.67 5.53
N ILE A 546 -17.96 18.14 4.63
CA ILE A 546 -16.63 18.66 5.01
C ILE A 546 -16.60 20.10 5.54
N GLY A 547 -17.75 20.78 5.60
CA GLY A 547 -17.83 22.18 6.00
C GLY A 547 -17.43 23.18 4.90
N GLU A 548 -17.92 24.42 5.03
CA GLU A 548 -17.85 25.44 3.96
C GLU A 548 -16.43 25.91 3.66
N GLU A 549 -15.64 26.25 4.68
CA GLU A 549 -14.23 26.67 4.52
C GLU A 549 -13.39 25.60 3.84
N ARG A 550 -13.59 24.33 4.23
CA ARG A 550 -12.80 23.24 3.65
C ARG A 550 -13.25 22.89 2.23
N ALA A 551 -14.56 22.93 1.98
CA ALA A 551 -15.12 22.82 0.63
C ALA A 551 -14.52 23.89 -0.30
N LYS A 552 -14.41 25.15 0.15
CA LYS A 552 -13.79 26.24 -0.61
C LYS A 552 -12.34 25.91 -1.00
N VAL A 553 -11.53 25.47 -0.04
CA VAL A 553 -10.13 25.08 -0.31
C VAL A 553 -10.06 23.90 -1.28
N LEU A 554 -10.91 22.88 -1.13
CA LEU A 554 -10.93 21.72 -2.01
C LEU A 554 -11.32 22.09 -3.45
N VAL A 555 -12.29 23.01 -3.64
CA VAL A 555 -12.65 23.54 -4.96
C VAL A 555 -11.45 24.26 -5.58
N ILE A 556 -10.79 25.14 -4.83
CA ILE A 556 -9.69 25.98 -5.33
C ILE A 556 -8.42 25.17 -5.64
N ASP A 557 -8.11 24.17 -4.84
CA ASP A 557 -6.86 23.40 -4.97
C ASP A 557 -7.00 22.19 -5.91
N VAL A 558 -8.22 21.71 -6.16
CA VAL A 558 -8.44 20.46 -6.90
C VAL A 558 -9.30 20.62 -8.15
N ILE A 559 -10.41 21.38 -8.07
CA ILE A 559 -11.34 21.56 -9.20
C ILE A 559 -10.90 22.70 -10.13
N VAL A 560 -10.62 23.86 -9.57
CA VAL A 560 -10.24 25.07 -10.31
C VAL A 560 -8.99 24.86 -11.19
N PRO A 561 -7.95 24.12 -10.78
CA PRO A 561 -6.80 23.84 -11.65
C PRO A 561 -7.15 23.09 -12.95
N GLN A 562 -8.29 22.38 -12.99
CA GLN A 562 -8.76 21.73 -14.22
C GLN A 562 -9.19 22.74 -15.29
N LEU A 563 -9.32 24.04 -14.96
CA LEU A 563 -9.51 25.11 -15.95
C LEU A 563 -8.42 25.13 -17.03
N ILE A 564 -7.22 24.60 -16.73
CA ILE A 564 -6.12 24.50 -17.70
C ILE A 564 -6.51 23.60 -18.88
N ASP A 565 -7.33 22.59 -18.64
CA ASP A 565 -7.79 21.63 -19.65
C ASP A 565 -9.17 22.01 -20.25
N VAL A 566 -9.74 23.14 -19.83
CA VAL A 566 -11.01 23.64 -20.38
C VAL A 566 -10.76 24.40 -21.68
N ASP A 567 -11.33 23.89 -22.77
CA ASP A 567 -11.40 24.63 -24.02
C ASP A 567 -12.55 25.65 -23.99
N PHE A 568 -12.24 26.84 -23.48
CA PHE A 568 -13.19 27.95 -23.35
C PHE A 568 -13.98 28.27 -24.62
N ILE A 569 -13.43 28.04 -25.81
CA ILE A 569 -14.13 28.34 -27.06
C ILE A 569 -15.18 27.29 -27.45
N ASP A 570 -15.17 26.13 -26.79
CA ASP A 570 -16.08 25.01 -27.01
C ASP A 570 -17.06 24.78 -25.84
N VAL A 571 -16.80 25.38 -24.67
CA VAL A 571 -17.67 25.28 -23.48
C VAL A 571 -19.11 25.73 -23.78
N PHE A 572 -19.27 26.80 -24.56
CA PHE A 572 -20.56 27.43 -24.82
C PHE A 572 -20.79 27.61 -26.33
N PRO A 573 -21.11 26.53 -27.07
CA PRO A 573 -21.15 26.53 -28.51
C PRO A 573 -22.46 27.12 -29.05
N LEU A 574 -22.57 28.44 -29.09
CA LEU A 574 -23.72 29.13 -29.68
C LEU A 574 -23.94 28.74 -31.15
N ARG A 575 -25.20 28.56 -31.54
CA ARG A 575 -25.58 28.21 -32.92
C ARG A 575 -25.39 29.36 -33.92
N GLN A 576 -25.48 30.60 -33.45
CA GLN A 576 -25.29 31.82 -34.25
C GLN A 576 -24.40 32.84 -33.52
N PRO A 577 -23.10 32.55 -33.30
CA PRO A 577 -22.23 33.41 -32.49
C PRO A 577 -22.01 34.79 -33.11
N LEU A 578 -22.03 34.92 -34.45
CA LEU A 578 -21.92 36.22 -35.12
C LEU A 578 -23.11 37.13 -34.80
N ALA A 579 -24.35 36.60 -34.79
CA ALA A 579 -25.54 37.39 -34.47
C ALA A 579 -25.49 37.91 -33.02
N VAL A 580 -25.10 37.05 -32.08
CA VAL A 580 -24.89 37.42 -30.67
C VAL A 580 -23.80 38.48 -30.52
N LEU A 581 -22.65 38.30 -31.17
CA LEU A 581 -21.57 39.28 -31.15
C LEU A 581 -22.01 40.63 -31.73
N THR A 582 -22.72 40.62 -32.85
CA THR A 582 -23.25 41.85 -33.48
C THR A 582 -24.20 42.58 -32.55
N ASP A 583 -25.12 41.88 -31.88
CA ASP A 583 -26.05 42.52 -30.95
C ASP A 583 -25.35 43.14 -29.74
N LEU A 584 -24.38 42.44 -29.15
CA LEU A 584 -23.59 42.95 -28.03
C LEU A 584 -22.79 44.20 -28.45
N LEU A 585 -22.10 44.16 -29.58
CA LEU A 585 -21.32 45.29 -30.09
C LEU A 585 -22.21 46.48 -30.49
N THR A 586 -23.37 46.23 -31.11
CA THR A 586 -24.32 47.29 -31.50
C THR A 586 -24.88 48.00 -30.27
N ARG A 587 -25.17 47.25 -29.20
CA ARG A 587 -25.61 47.80 -27.92
C ARG A 587 -24.52 48.66 -27.27
N ASP A 588 -23.26 48.29 -27.43
CA ASP A 588 -22.09 49.07 -27.00
C ASP A 588 -21.71 50.18 -27.99
N GLY A 589 -22.60 50.53 -28.93
CA GLY A 589 -22.50 51.69 -29.82
C GLY A 589 -21.87 51.45 -31.19
N ALA A 590 -21.61 50.19 -31.59
CA ALA A 590 -21.17 49.88 -32.96
C ALA A 590 -22.27 50.18 -33.98
N LYS A 591 -21.90 50.79 -35.11
CA LYS A 591 -22.83 51.06 -36.23
C LYS A 591 -22.86 49.90 -37.23
N GLU A 592 -21.73 49.24 -37.43
CA GLU A 592 -21.57 48.16 -38.42
C GLU A 592 -20.62 47.08 -37.89
N VAL A 593 -21.02 45.81 -38.01
CA VAL A 593 -20.21 44.63 -37.68
C VAL A 593 -20.20 43.70 -38.89
N GLU A 594 -19.02 43.46 -39.47
CA GLU A 594 -18.90 42.68 -40.70
C GLU A 594 -17.70 41.70 -40.68
N PRO A 595 -17.85 40.48 -41.23
CA PRO A 595 -16.73 39.58 -41.48
C PRO A 595 -15.98 39.96 -42.76
N ARG A 596 -14.64 39.87 -42.73
CA ARG A 596 -13.76 40.08 -43.89
C ARG A 596 -12.77 38.95 -44.03
N ILE A 597 -12.56 38.47 -45.26
CA ILE A 597 -11.50 37.49 -45.55
C ILE A 597 -10.15 38.22 -45.49
N LEU A 598 -9.28 37.76 -44.60
CA LEU A 598 -7.92 38.28 -44.46
C LEU A 598 -6.93 37.51 -45.34
N ARG A 599 -7.06 36.18 -45.36
CA ARG A 599 -6.22 35.27 -46.14
C ARG A 599 -7.01 34.05 -46.57
N SER A 600 -6.66 33.47 -47.70
CA SER A 600 -7.10 32.13 -48.10
C SER A 600 -5.94 31.36 -48.71
N ALA A 601 -5.90 30.05 -48.49
CA ALA A 601 -4.87 29.16 -49.03
C ALA A 601 -5.49 27.81 -49.39
N GLY A 602 -5.00 27.19 -50.47
CA GLY A 602 -5.42 25.85 -50.88
C GLY A 602 -6.92 25.73 -51.18
N THR A 603 -7.57 26.78 -51.69
CA THR A 603 -9.03 26.86 -51.91
C THR A 603 -9.59 25.79 -52.85
N VAL A 604 -8.74 25.20 -53.70
CA VAL A 604 -9.07 24.09 -54.61
C VAL A 604 -8.56 22.72 -54.13
N SER A 605 -7.99 22.66 -52.92
CA SER A 605 -7.47 21.43 -52.33
C SER A 605 -8.53 20.74 -51.47
N ALA A 606 -8.27 19.48 -51.08
CA ALA A 606 -9.13 18.76 -50.14
C ALA A 606 -9.11 19.35 -48.71
N GLN A 607 -8.26 20.34 -48.42
CA GLN A 607 -8.14 20.98 -47.11
C GLN A 607 -7.93 22.51 -47.27
N PRO A 608 -8.96 23.24 -47.77
CA PRO A 608 -8.88 24.68 -47.88
C PRO A 608 -8.75 25.33 -46.51
N VAL A 609 -8.13 26.52 -46.46
CA VAL A 609 -7.98 27.30 -45.23
C VAL A 609 -8.36 28.74 -45.51
N TYR A 610 -9.37 29.23 -44.81
CA TYR A 610 -9.82 30.61 -44.81
C TYR A 610 -9.48 31.25 -43.47
N VAL A 611 -8.90 32.44 -43.47
CA VAL A 611 -8.68 33.26 -42.28
C VAL A 611 -9.60 34.47 -42.38
N VAL A 612 -10.53 34.60 -41.43
CA VAL A 612 -11.54 35.67 -41.41
C VAL A 612 -11.31 36.55 -40.19
N GLY A 613 -11.44 37.87 -40.36
CA GLY A 613 -11.52 38.83 -39.27
C GLY A 613 -12.92 39.44 -39.17
N ILE A 614 -13.47 39.59 -37.97
CA ILE A 614 -14.68 40.36 -37.72
C ILE A 614 -14.27 41.79 -37.37
N TYR A 615 -14.82 42.76 -38.08
CA TYR A 615 -14.53 44.18 -37.89
C TYR A 615 -15.73 44.93 -37.34
N LYS A 616 -15.48 45.80 -36.35
CA LYS A 616 -16.39 46.83 -35.85
C LYS A 616 -16.06 48.16 -36.53
N ASP A 617 -17.10 48.82 -37.05
CA ASP A 617 -17.04 50.15 -37.69
C ASP A 617 -15.93 50.27 -38.75
N LYS A 618 -15.70 49.19 -39.50
CA LYS A 618 -14.73 49.04 -40.60
C LYS A 618 -13.24 49.09 -40.24
N SER A 619 -12.87 49.47 -39.01
CA SER A 619 -11.48 49.74 -38.63
C SER A 619 -10.99 48.87 -37.47
N GLU A 620 -11.85 48.49 -36.53
CA GLU A 620 -11.45 47.77 -35.32
C GLU A 620 -11.64 46.26 -35.49
N LEU A 621 -10.55 45.48 -35.40
CA LEU A 621 -10.61 44.02 -35.46
C LEU A 621 -11.04 43.44 -34.10
N VAL A 622 -12.27 42.94 -34.02
CA VAL A 622 -12.84 42.41 -32.77
C VAL A 622 -12.61 40.92 -32.59
N GLY A 623 -12.47 40.16 -33.68
CA GLY A 623 -12.13 38.74 -33.61
C GLY A 623 -11.51 38.19 -34.88
N GLN A 624 -10.66 37.17 -34.78
CA GLN A 624 -9.96 36.57 -35.90
C GLN A 624 -9.64 35.09 -35.66
N SER A 625 -10.00 34.25 -36.63
CA SER A 625 -9.72 32.82 -36.62
C SER A 625 -9.62 32.25 -38.04
N ALA A 626 -9.31 30.95 -38.11
CA ALA A 626 -9.20 30.21 -39.36
C ALA A 626 -10.20 29.05 -39.39
N GLY A 627 -10.72 28.72 -40.56
CA GLY A 627 -11.65 27.62 -40.78
C GLY A 627 -11.46 27.00 -42.16
N GLU A 628 -11.94 25.78 -42.35
CA GLU A 628 -11.82 25.09 -43.64
C GLU A 628 -12.88 25.54 -44.66
N THR A 629 -14.02 26.04 -44.19
CA THR A 629 -14.99 26.76 -45.03
C THR A 629 -15.08 28.21 -44.57
N LEU A 630 -15.60 29.08 -45.43
CA LEU A 630 -15.82 30.48 -45.07
C LEU A 630 -16.79 30.61 -43.89
N GLU A 631 -17.85 29.81 -43.86
CA GLU A 631 -18.83 29.78 -42.76
C GLU A 631 -18.18 29.38 -41.44
N ILE A 632 -17.37 28.32 -41.43
CA ILE A 632 -16.64 27.88 -40.23
C ILE A 632 -15.65 28.95 -39.78
N ALA A 633 -14.93 29.58 -40.71
CA ALA A 633 -13.98 30.64 -40.38
C ALA A 633 -14.70 31.86 -39.77
N VAL A 634 -15.86 32.27 -40.30
CA VAL A 634 -16.69 33.33 -39.73
C VAL A 634 -17.18 32.97 -38.33
N ASP A 635 -17.71 31.76 -38.14
CA ASP A 635 -18.20 31.26 -36.86
C ASP A 635 -17.10 31.26 -35.80
N MET A 636 -15.93 30.71 -36.14
CA MET A 636 -14.78 30.66 -35.24
C MET A 636 -14.25 32.05 -34.89
N SER A 637 -14.24 32.98 -35.85
CA SER A 637 -13.83 34.38 -35.58
C SER A 637 -14.84 35.12 -34.72
N ALA A 638 -16.14 34.85 -34.87
CA ALA A 638 -17.17 35.42 -34.01
C ALA A 638 -17.09 34.87 -32.57
N ARG A 639 -16.87 33.57 -32.39
CA ARG A 639 -16.63 32.98 -31.05
C ARG A 639 -15.40 33.56 -30.37
N GLU A 640 -14.31 33.75 -31.12
CA GLU A 640 -13.10 34.39 -30.60
C GLU A 640 -13.34 35.85 -30.21
N GLY A 641 -14.14 36.59 -30.98
CA GLY A 641 -14.59 37.94 -30.62
C GLY A 641 -15.46 37.99 -29.37
N LEU A 642 -16.37 37.03 -29.17
CA LEU A 642 -17.17 36.91 -27.95
C LEU A 642 -16.30 36.66 -26.72
N LEU A 643 -15.34 35.73 -26.81
CA LEU A 643 -14.39 35.46 -25.71
C LEU A 643 -13.59 36.71 -25.33
N ARG A 644 -13.10 37.47 -26.31
CA ARG A 644 -12.41 38.74 -26.06
C ARG A 644 -13.32 39.75 -25.36
N LEU A 645 -14.57 39.89 -25.82
CA LEU A 645 -15.55 40.79 -25.20
C LEU A 645 -15.87 40.39 -23.75
N TRP A 646 -15.83 39.10 -23.44
CA TRP A 646 -15.99 38.55 -22.10
C TRP A 646 -14.69 38.55 -21.26
N GLY A 647 -13.59 39.12 -21.78
CA GLY A 647 -12.31 39.21 -21.08
C GLY A 647 -11.56 37.88 -20.97
N ILE A 648 -11.88 36.91 -21.83
CA ILE A 648 -11.23 35.60 -21.92
C ILE A 648 -10.19 35.67 -23.03
N THR A 649 -9.01 36.14 -22.65
CA THR A 649 -7.87 36.36 -23.53
C THR A 649 -6.67 35.54 -23.07
N ALA A 650 -5.66 35.38 -23.94
CA ALA A 650 -4.48 34.56 -23.64
C ALA A 650 -3.63 35.08 -22.46
N ASP A 651 -3.78 36.36 -22.11
CA ASP A 651 -3.12 37.04 -20.99
C ASP A 651 -3.96 37.04 -19.70
N ARG A 652 -5.17 36.45 -19.71
CA ARG A 652 -6.01 36.36 -18.51
C ARG A 652 -5.33 35.48 -17.46
N VAL A 653 -5.16 36.04 -16.26
CA VAL A 653 -4.56 35.32 -15.12
C VAL A 653 -5.66 34.88 -14.15
N PHE A 654 -5.74 33.57 -13.92
CA PHE A 654 -6.52 32.97 -12.84
C PHE A 654 -5.63 32.82 -11.61
N PHE A 655 -6.19 33.08 -10.42
CA PHE A 655 -5.47 32.85 -9.16
C PHE A 655 -5.74 31.43 -8.67
N PHE A 656 -4.71 30.78 -8.11
CA PHE A 656 -4.79 29.43 -7.56
C PHE A 656 -4.18 29.41 -6.14
N GLY A 657 -4.50 28.37 -5.36
CA GLY A 657 -3.96 28.18 -4.01
C GLY A 657 -4.33 29.32 -3.06
N LYS A 658 -3.39 29.69 -2.16
CA LYS A 658 -3.64 30.67 -1.09
C LYS A 658 -4.25 32.00 -1.56
N LYS A 659 -3.77 32.53 -2.70
CA LYS A 659 -4.29 33.80 -3.25
C LYS A 659 -5.76 33.72 -3.64
N ALA A 660 -6.20 32.58 -4.17
CA ALA A 660 -7.61 32.36 -4.49
C ALA A 660 -8.45 32.06 -3.23
N ALA A 661 -7.86 31.39 -2.24
CA ALA A 661 -8.55 31.06 -0.99
C ALA A 661 -8.89 32.32 -0.15
N GLU A 662 -8.06 33.36 -0.22
CA GLU A 662 -8.24 34.63 0.47
C GLU A 662 -9.26 35.58 -0.21
N GLU A 663 -9.70 35.27 -1.44
CA GLU A 663 -10.71 36.08 -2.13
C GLU A 663 -12.10 35.93 -1.47
N PRO A 664 -12.83 37.04 -1.24
CA PRO A 664 -14.16 37.04 -0.64
C PRO A 664 -15.21 36.64 -1.69
N LEU A 665 -15.26 35.35 -2.03
CA LEU A 665 -16.14 34.78 -3.05
C LEU A 665 -17.62 35.09 -2.78
N GLU A 666 -18.00 35.30 -1.52
CA GLU A 666 -19.37 35.59 -1.10
C GLU A 666 -19.90 36.89 -1.73
N LYS A 667 -18.99 37.84 -2.03
CA LYS A 667 -19.32 39.11 -2.73
C LYS A 667 -19.71 38.89 -4.20
N TYR A 668 -19.36 37.75 -4.78
CA TYR A 668 -19.61 37.38 -6.18
C TYR A 668 -20.74 36.34 -6.32
N SER A 669 -21.59 36.23 -5.30
CA SER A 669 -22.78 35.35 -5.31
C SER A 669 -23.88 35.80 -6.26
N LYS A 670 -23.93 37.10 -6.63
CA LYS A 670 -24.91 37.65 -7.57
C LYS A 670 -24.52 37.35 -9.01
N GLN A 671 -25.52 37.00 -9.82
CA GLN A 671 -25.36 36.75 -11.26
C GLN A 671 -24.87 38.02 -11.98
N THR A 672 -24.13 37.84 -13.07
CA THR A 672 -23.62 38.97 -13.89
C THR A 672 -24.76 39.58 -14.73
N TYR A 673 -24.87 39.19 -15.99
CA TYR A 673 -25.97 39.55 -16.88
C TYR A 673 -26.33 38.34 -17.74
N SER A 674 -27.59 38.22 -18.13
CA SER A 674 -28.02 37.20 -19.10
C SER A 674 -27.89 37.72 -20.54
N LEU A 675 -27.51 36.84 -21.46
CA LEU A 675 -27.52 37.16 -22.89
C LEU A 675 -28.92 37.54 -23.40
N LYS A 676 -29.98 37.00 -22.80
CA LYS A 676 -31.38 37.33 -23.15
C LYS A 676 -31.72 38.79 -22.91
N ASP A 677 -31.13 39.38 -21.88
CA ASP A 677 -31.35 40.79 -21.54
C ASP A 677 -30.54 41.75 -22.42
N ARG A 678 -29.45 41.23 -23.03
CA ARG A 678 -28.51 42.02 -23.84
C ARG A 678 -28.74 41.94 -25.35
N CYS A 679 -29.18 40.80 -25.86
CA CYS A 679 -29.44 40.58 -27.29
C CYS A 679 -30.83 41.07 -27.72
N LYS A 680 -31.05 41.25 -29.02
CA LYS A 680 -32.35 41.68 -29.55
C LYS A 680 -33.40 40.55 -29.42
N PRO A 681 -34.70 40.91 -29.31
CA PRO A 681 -35.78 39.92 -29.39
C PRO A 681 -35.72 39.19 -30.74
N GLY A 682 -35.49 37.86 -30.70
CA GLY A 682 -35.40 37.01 -31.89
C GLY A 682 -34.00 36.48 -32.23
N THR A 683 -32.95 36.93 -31.53
CA THR A 683 -31.59 36.37 -31.68
C THR A 683 -31.54 34.94 -31.14
N ASP A 684 -31.03 34.00 -31.94
CA ASP A 684 -30.93 32.58 -31.57
C ASP A 684 -29.80 32.35 -30.57
N LEU A 685 -30.18 32.12 -29.30
CA LEU A 685 -29.27 31.82 -28.20
C LEU A 685 -29.14 30.30 -27.94
N SER A 686 -29.68 29.45 -28.81
CA SER A 686 -29.57 28.00 -28.65
C SER A 686 -28.13 27.53 -28.84
N LEU A 687 -27.76 26.50 -28.09
CA LEU A 687 -26.47 25.82 -28.22
C LEU A 687 -26.54 24.78 -29.34
N GLU A 688 -25.41 24.54 -29.99
CA GLU A 688 -25.28 23.43 -30.93
C GLU A 688 -25.40 22.09 -30.18
N PRO A 689 -26.20 21.14 -30.69
CA PRO A 689 -26.33 19.83 -30.05
C PRO A 689 -24.97 19.12 -30.09
N VAL A 690 -24.52 18.66 -28.91
CA VAL A 690 -23.35 17.80 -28.78
C VAL A 690 -23.72 16.42 -29.28
N THR A 691 -23.35 16.09 -30.51
CA THR A 691 -23.47 14.70 -31.01
C THR A 691 -22.22 13.93 -30.61
N ASP A 692 -22.35 12.98 -29.69
CA ASP A 692 -21.36 11.93 -29.44
C ASP A 692 -21.34 10.99 -30.65
N ALA A 693 -20.66 11.41 -31.72
CA ALA A 693 -20.37 10.55 -32.85
C ALA A 693 -19.03 9.87 -32.62
N ASP A 694 -19.03 8.53 -32.66
CA ASP A 694 -17.83 7.71 -32.63
C ASP A 694 -16.75 8.28 -33.57
N PRO A 695 -15.47 8.21 -33.19
CA PRO A 695 -14.40 8.66 -34.06
C PRO A 695 -14.50 7.91 -35.40
N LEU A 696 -14.82 8.66 -36.46
CA LEU A 696 -15.04 8.12 -37.80
C LEU A 696 -13.96 7.10 -38.18
N ASN A 697 -14.40 5.90 -38.54
CA ASN A 697 -13.57 4.86 -39.11
C ASN A 697 -12.94 5.38 -40.41
N LEU A 698 -11.63 5.62 -40.39
CA LEU A 698 -10.86 6.14 -41.52
C LEU A 698 -11.04 5.31 -42.79
N ILE A 699 -11.31 4.01 -42.65
CA ILE A 699 -11.55 3.10 -43.77
C ILE A 699 -12.92 3.37 -44.40
N GLU A 700 -13.97 3.59 -43.60
CA GLU A 700 -15.31 3.93 -44.12
C GLU A 700 -15.33 5.29 -44.80
N VAL A 701 -14.63 6.28 -44.25
CA VAL A 701 -14.47 7.60 -44.88
C VAL A 701 -13.77 7.46 -46.22
N ALA A 702 -12.63 6.76 -46.29
CA ALA A 702 -11.91 6.54 -47.54
C ALA A 702 -12.76 5.81 -48.60
N MET A 703 -13.58 4.84 -48.19
CA MET A 703 -14.47 4.10 -49.07
C MET A 703 -15.67 4.92 -49.55
N ARG A 704 -16.23 5.79 -48.70
CA ARG A 704 -17.39 6.63 -49.01
C ARG A 704 -17.09 7.76 -50.00
N TYR A 705 -15.83 8.20 -50.08
CA TYR A 705 -15.38 9.32 -50.93
C TYR A 705 -14.51 8.88 -52.13
N ARG A 706 -14.49 7.59 -52.46
CA ARG A 706 -13.70 7.03 -53.57
C ARG A 706 -13.99 7.70 -54.92
N ASP A 707 -15.23 8.10 -55.18
CA ASP A 707 -15.67 8.54 -56.52
C ASP A 707 -16.21 9.98 -56.59
N ARG A 708 -16.24 10.71 -55.45
CA ARG A 708 -16.57 12.16 -55.38
C ARG A 708 -15.87 12.84 -54.21
N VAL A 709 -15.16 13.92 -54.50
CA VAL A 709 -14.64 14.85 -53.49
C VAL A 709 -15.64 15.99 -53.31
N GLU A 710 -16.59 15.84 -52.40
CA GLU A 710 -17.39 16.95 -51.88
C GLU A 710 -16.99 17.20 -50.43
N ALA A 711 -16.72 18.47 -50.09
CA ALA A 711 -16.44 18.88 -48.72
C ALA A 711 -17.76 18.89 -47.92
N VAL A 712 -18.14 17.72 -47.41
CA VAL A 712 -19.27 17.62 -46.47
C VAL A 712 -18.71 17.64 -45.06
N VAL A 713 -18.81 18.81 -44.42
CA VAL A 713 -18.40 19.01 -43.04
C VAL A 713 -19.65 19.04 -42.18
N GLY A 714 -19.92 17.95 -41.47
CA GLY A 714 -20.85 17.99 -40.34
C GLY A 714 -20.21 18.76 -39.18
N LYS A 715 -21.01 19.51 -38.42
CA LYS A 715 -20.61 20.35 -37.27
C LYS A 715 -19.59 19.72 -36.29
N SER A 716 -19.55 18.39 -36.20
CA SER A 716 -18.57 17.61 -35.42
C SER A 716 -17.11 17.82 -35.86
N TYR A 717 -16.84 18.06 -37.15
CA TYR A 717 -15.47 18.23 -37.66
C TYR A 717 -14.82 19.57 -37.29
N THR A 718 -15.60 20.61 -36.97
CA THR A 718 -15.12 21.92 -36.50
C THR A 718 -14.20 21.77 -35.26
N LYS A 719 -14.50 20.84 -34.36
CA LYS A 719 -13.64 20.47 -33.21
C LYS A 719 -12.32 19.84 -33.64
N ARG A 720 -12.33 18.89 -34.61
CA ARG A 720 -11.10 18.24 -35.12
C ARG A 720 -10.17 19.21 -35.86
N LEU A 721 -10.71 20.18 -36.59
CA LEU A 721 -9.92 21.14 -37.37
C LEU A 721 -9.26 22.19 -36.49
N ARG A 722 -9.84 22.50 -35.34
CA ARG A 722 -9.16 23.30 -34.30
C ARG A 722 -7.90 22.61 -33.78
N HIS A 723 -7.86 21.29 -33.69
CA HIS A 723 -6.61 20.60 -33.37
C HIS A 723 -5.50 20.80 -34.42
N LYS A 724 -5.86 21.33 -35.60
CA LYS A 724 -4.97 21.64 -36.72
C LYS A 724 -4.65 23.14 -36.85
N PHE A 725 -5.53 24.02 -36.37
CA PHE A 725 -5.46 25.48 -36.54
C PHE A 725 -5.49 26.29 -35.23
N SER A 726 -5.79 25.68 -34.08
CA SER A 726 -5.71 26.36 -32.79
C SER A 726 -4.25 26.69 -32.51
N ARG A 727 -4.03 27.89 -31.97
CA ARG A 727 -2.73 28.33 -31.45
C ARG A 727 -2.24 27.51 -30.23
N GLY A 728 -2.86 26.38 -29.91
CA GLY A 728 -2.38 25.37 -28.95
C GLY A 728 -1.87 24.07 -29.59
N SER A 729 -2.09 23.85 -30.89
CA SER A 729 -1.64 22.61 -31.58
C SER A 729 -0.17 22.64 -32.06
N LEU A 730 0.62 23.61 -31.58
CA LEU A 730 2.08 23.57 -31.58
C LEU A 730 2.67 22.89 -30.33
N ALA A 731 1.86 22.30 -29.45
CA ALA A 731 2.33 21.41 -28.39
C ALA A 731 2.87 20.04 -28.89
N LYS A 732 2.99 19.83 -30.21
CA LYS A 732 3.74 18.70 -30.78
C LYS A 732 4.88 19.06 -31.74
N ARG A 733 5.24 20.35 -31.91
CA ARG A 733 6.49 20.73 -32.61
C ARG A 733 7.14 22.00 -32.03
N SER A 734 7.91 21.85 -30.95
CA SER A 734 9.34 22.22 -30.89
C SER A 734 9.88 22.05 -29.47
N PHE A 735 10.45 20.88 -29.17
CA PHE A 735 11.41 20.76 -28.08
C PHE A 735 12.70 21.51 -28.48
N ARG A 736 12.76 22.84 -28.24
CA ARG A 736 14.04 23.51 -27.93
C ARG A 736 13.97 24.96 -27.46
N TYR A 737 12.89 25.72 -27.63
CA TYR A 737 12.88 27.11 -27.17
C TYR A 737 11.51 27.57 -26.70
N LEU A 738 11.20 27.34 -25.43
CA LEU A 738 10.42 28.24 -24.59
C LEU A 738 10.84 28.01 -23.15
N VAL A 739 11.27 29.09 -22.50
CA VAL A 739 11.63 29.16 -21.09
C VAL A 739 10.44 28.62 -20.29
N LYS A 740 10.68 27.59 -19.46
CA LYS A 740 9.70 27.08 -18.51
C LYS A 740 9.03 28.25 -17.77
N PRO A 741 7.73 28.20 -17.47
CA PRO A 741 7.16 29.12 -16.49
C PRO A 741 7.99 29.00 -15.20
N LYS A 742 8.63 30.10 -14.79
CA LYS A 742 9.29 30.18 -13.50
C LYS A 742 8.21 30.10 -12.44
N VAL A 743 8.11 28.93 -11.79
CA VAL A 743 7.45 28.81 -10.50
C VAL A 743 8.30 29.63 -9.53
N TYR A 744 7.80 30.80 -9.12
CA TYR A 744 8.34 31.44 -7.94
C TYR A 744 7.78 30.71 -6.72
N THR A 745 8.55 29.80 -6.16
CA THR A 745 8.44 29.50 -4.74
C THR A 745 9.03 30.72 -4.04
N VAL A 746 8.18 31.65 -3.61
CA VAL A 746 8.60 32.68 -2.65
C VAL A 746 8.50 32.01 -1.29
N SER A 747 9.61 32.05 -0.55
CA SER A 747 9.78 31.57 0.83
C SER A 747 8.73 32.12 1.78
#